data_AF-A0A3B5MXI9-F1
#
_entry.id   AF-A0A3B5MXI9-F1
#
_cell.length_a   1.000
_cell.length_b   1.000
_cell.length_c   1.000
_cell.angle_alpha   90.00
_cell.angle_beta   90.00
_cell.angle_gamma   90.00
#
_symmetry.space_group_name_H-M   'P 1'
#
loop_
_entity.id
_entity.type
_entity.pdbx_description
1 polymer ?
#
loop_
_entity_poly.entity_id
_entity_poly.type
_entity_poly.pdbx_seq_one_letter_code
_entity_poly.pdbx_strand_id
1 'polypeptide(L)'
;MDSVEFDRLDSLEGWVAVKSNIFEENEPFKLGFIVQWNAIESKFAVTCHNRTLQRQKRKAEVPAGGQPQMSWAGLFSVNDLKHVHQQFTCVADVLGGCFPDLSDFGESNIWDLLLSNRRSGGPEDDDQRDFDTPCRKLEKYFSTAIDLCGRKIVLETLFTQDERDVDEYFENLQEFKKKTMQEEMSRAKVACMKSLLQSHSTTNGMVALLSIYEKEDEAYQDLVTVATSFFQYLLQPFRDMRELACLYKMEILKSLEFEDLGPKRIAALEKEAEEWRMKAEDAVASIQDITVNYFAQTSKALAGMVKQMEEDKKRFGPAAWASAAPRLEKLRFLLAKETLQHMRAAEMCLSRKKDAIKERNSLPPQKKNLLPLDQLELQFYETQLELYDAKFEILKNEEQLLVAQIDTLRRQIKELKEEVVYYDVCEDPEELHSMVHTAFQQAEPPLMRQLKRRLQTLETKRGNICARRAYLRNKKVQNEQKQHVAKHSSIVFNQHHQKREKRKEEEQRRKEWVDQEREKTLSRLRSFREKRQGQYILKTPQSRKPPSEVSCPSQPLSIISLSPSASPDEPSSIRPAPRRSKTPQKQQPKDIPVQIFSAPPPPTLTCPTAPPPPPPPPPPPPPLPPPPPAMPPPPVRAAPSPQDTPMPLSEKEEPPFPAKNTLKQNIGETKVYSKVQTFGSLH
;
A
#
# COMPACT_ATOMS: atom_id res chain seq x y z
N MET A 1 -17.46 -33.40 32.56
CA MET A 1 -17.90 -33.06 31.18
C MET A 1 -18.88 -31.89 31.29
N ASP A 2 -19.40 -31.37 30.19
CA ASP A 2 -20.29 -30.18 30.14
C ASP A 2 -19.55 -28.82 30.21
N SER A 3 -18.64 -28.56 29.26
CA SER A 3 -18.06 -27.23 29.02
C SER A 3 -17.54 -27.03 27.57
N VAL A 4 -17.99 -27.85 26.60
CA VAL A 4 -17.46 -27.86 25.22
C VAL A 4 -18.58 -28.07 24.20
N GLU A 5 -19.56 -27.15 24.13
CA GLU A 5 -20.56 -27.19 23.04
C GLU A 5 -21.25 -25.85 22.68
N PHE A 6 -21.20 -24.83 23.55
CA PHE A 6 -21.79 -23.51 23.22
C PHE A 6 -21.12 -22.78 22.04
N ASP A 7 -19.84 -23.03 21.80
CA ASP A 7 -19.06 -22.44 20.69
C ASP A 7 -19.45 -23.00 19.30
N ARG A 8 -20.40 -23.96 19.26
CA ARG A 8 -20.84 -24.65 18.03
C ARG A 8 -22.15 -24.11 17.44
N LEU A 9 -22.84 -23.21 18.15
CA LEU A 9 -24.14 -22.68 17.73
C LEU A 9 -24.06 -21.67 16.57
N ASP A 10 -22.93 -20.97 16.42
CA ASP A 10 -22.66 -20.04 15.30
C ASP A 10 -21.84 -20.69 14.16
N SER A 11 -21.86 -22.03 14.05
CA SER A 11 -21.14 -22.72 12.96
C SER A 11 -21.85 -22.50 11.61
N LEU A 12 -21.29 -21.60 10.79
CA LEU A 12 -21.67 -21.40 9.38
C LEU A 12 -21.22 -22.56 8.46
N GLU A 13 -20.89 -23.71 9.02
CA GLU A 13 -20.50 -24.94 8.33
C GLU A 13 -21.69 -25.49 7.52
N GLY A 14 -21.59 -25.42 6.19
CA GLY A 14 -22.68 -25.76 5.26
C GLY A 14 -23.55 -24.57 4.82
N TRP A 15 -23.34 -23.37 5.36
CA TRP A 15 -24.00 -22.14 4.88
C TRP A 15 -23.20 -21.49 3.74
N VAL A 16 -23.90 -20.94 2.75
CA VAL A 16 -23.29 -20.25 1.61
C VAL A 16 -23.80 -18.81 1.56
N ALA A 17 -22.89 -17.84 1.46
CA ALA A 17 -23.24 -16.43 1.34
C ALA A 17 -23.73 -16.14 -0.09
N VAL A 18 -24.93 -15.59 -0.23
CA VAL A 18 -25.54 -15.23 -1.52
C VAL A 18 -25.37 -13.72 -1.73
N LYS A 19 -24.86 -13.31 -2.89
CA LYS A 19 -24.61 -11.89 -3.21
C LYS A 19 -25.91 -11.07 -3.11
N SER A 20 -25.86 -9.92 -2.44
CA SER A 20 -27.05 -9.09 -2.22
C SER A 20 -27.62 -8.41 -3.48
N ASN A 21 -26.85 -8.30 -4.56
CA ASN A 21 -27.16 -7.46 -5.73
C ASN A 21 -27.20 -8.29 -7.05
N ILE A 22 -27.48 -9.60 -6.99
CA ILE A 22 -27.41 -10.55 -8.13
C ILE A 22 -28.21 -10.09 -9.37
N PHE A 23 -29.33 -9.41 -9.14
CA PHE A 23 -30.28 -8.99 -10.18
C PHE A 23 -30.24 -7.47 -10.45
N GLU A 24 -29.28 -6.72 -9.89
CA GLU A 24 -29.18 -5.28 -10.12
C GLU A 24 -28.51 -4.93 -11.47
N GLU A 25 -29.33 -4.69 -12.48
CA GLU A 25 -28.90 -4.35 -13.83
C GLU A 25 -28.44 -2.88 -13.97
N ASN A 26 -27.26 -2.57 -13.44
CA ASN A 26 -26.68 -1.21 -13.41
C ASN A 26 -26.20 -0.65 -14.78
N GLU A 27 -26.22 -1.42 -15.87
CA GLU A 27 -25.86 -0.95 -17.22
C GLU A 27 -27.02 -1.12 -18.23
N PRO A 28 -27.25 -0.17 -19.15
CA PRO A 28 -28.32 -0.23 -20.14
C PRO A 28 -27.92 -1.10 -21.34
N PHE A 29 -28.26 -2.39 -21.30
CA PHE A 29 -28.02 -3.32 -22.40
C PHE A 29 -29.01 -3.17 -23.56
N LYS A 30 -28.57 -3.56 -24.76
CA LYS A 30 -29.47 -3.85 -25.90
C LYS A 30 -29.14 -5.21 -26.48
N LEU A 31 -29.89 -6.20 -26.03
CA LEU A 31 -29.90 -7.54 -26.63
C LEU A 31 -30.75 -7.49 -27.91
N GLY A 32 -30.46 -8.40 -28.84
CA GLY A 32 -31.23 -8.54 -30.07
C GLY A 32 -31.34 -10.01 -30.42
N PHE A 33 -32.57 -10.53 -30.38
CA PHE A 33 -32.89 -11.86 -30.85
C PHE A 33 -32.94 -11.91 -32.38
N ILE A 34 -32.64 -13.08 -32.92
CA ILE A 34 -32.98 -13.50 -34.27
C ILE A 34 -33.56 -14.91 -34.14
N VAL A 35 -34.76 -15.13 -34.69
CA VAL A 35 -35.45 -16.42 -34.68
C VAL A 35 -35.63 -16.90 -36.12
N GLN A 36 -35.37 -18.18 -36.37
CA GLN A 36 -35.64 -18.81 -37.66
C GLN A 36 -36.14 -20.24 -37.47
N TRP A 37 -37.06 -20.69 -38.32
CA TRP A 37 -37.52 -22.09 -38.33
C TRP A 37 -36.49 -22.99 -39.03
N ASN A 38 -36.02 -24.04 -38.33
CA ASN A 38 -35.23 -25.12 -38.90
C ASN A 38 -36.15 -26.27 -39.32
N ALA A 39 -36.50 -26.31 -40.61
CA ALA A 39 -37.37 -27.34 -41.17
C ALA A 39 -36.77 -28.77 -41.14
N ILE A 40 -35.44 -28.92 -41.00
CA ILE A 40 -34.78 -30.23 -40.94
C ILE A 40 -34.98 -30.88 -39.57
N GLU A 41 -34.95 -30.08 -38.49
CA GLU A 41 -35.08 -30.56 -37.11
C GLU A 41 -36.48 -30.32 -36.51
N SER A 42 -37.36 -29.62 -37.24
CA SER A 42 -38.67 -29.15 -36.75
C SER A 42 -38.56 -28.33 -35.44
N LYS A 43 -37.61 -27.40 -35.41
CA LYS A 43 -37.31 -26.54 -34.24
C LYS A 43 -37.05 -25.09 -34.63
N PHE A 44 -37.28 -24.18 -33.68
CA PHE A 44 -36.86 -22.79 -33.79
C PHE A 44 -35.39 -22.65 -33.38
N ALA A 45 -34.55 -22.22 -34.32
CA ALA A 45 -33.22 -21.72 -34.03
C ALA A 45 -33.36 -20.29 -33.47
N VAL A 46 -33.10 -20.13 -32.18
CA VAL A 46 -33.13 -18.82 -31.49
C VAL A 46 -31.70 -18.42 -31.19
N THR A 47 -31.28 -17.24 -31.65
CA THR A 47 -29.99 -16.65 -31.30
C THR A 47 -30.19 -15.30 -30.63
N CYS A 48 -29.35 -14.98 -29.65
CA CYS A 48 -29.37 -13.69 -28.95
C CYS A 48 -28.00 -13.02 -29.01
N HIS A 49 -27.95 -11.72 -29.23
CA HIS A 49 -26.72 -10.97 -29.46
C HIS A 49 -26.66 -9.69 -28.62
N ASN A 50 -25.59 -9.50 -27.85
CA ASN A 50 -25.37 -8.29 -27.05
C ASN A 50 -24.85 -7.13 -27.93
N ARG A 51 -25.78 -6.39 -28.54
CA ARG A 51 -25.47 -5.30 -29.50
C ARG A 51 -24.74 -4.13 -28.85
N THR A 52 -24.84 -3.98 -27.52
CA THR A 52 -24.09 -3.00 -26.71
C THR A 52 -22.61 -3.37 -26.61
N LEU A 53 -22.27 -4.58 -26.12
CA LEU A 53 -20.87 -5.04 -26.02
C LEU A 53 -20.21 -5.19 -27.40
N GLN A 54 -20.93 -5.68 -28.41
CA GLN A 54 -20.41 -5.75 -29.78
C GLN A 54 -20.04 -4.37 -30.35
N ARG A 55 -20.76 -3.30 -29.98
CA ARG A 55 -20.42 -1.92 -30.38
C ARG A 55 -19.24 -1.33 -29.62
N GLN A 56 -19.05 -1.70 -28.35
CA GLN A 56 -17.87 -1.31 -27.57
C GLN A 56 -16.61 -2.03 -28.08
N LYS A 57 -16.66 -3.35 -28.30
CA LYS A 57 -15.54 -4.15 -28.82
C LYS A 57 -15.10 -3.74 -30.24
N ARG A 58 -15.99 -3.15 -31.05
CA ARG A 58 -15.64 -2.50 -32.33
C ARG A 58 -14.98 -1.12 -32.21
N LYS A 59 -14.89 -0.55 -31.00
CA LYS A 59 -14.22 0.72 -30.69
C LYS A 59 -12.96 0.55 -29.83
N ALA A 60 -12.82 -0.57 -29.14
CA ALA A 60 -11.68 -0.90 -28.28
C ALA A 60 -10.99 -2.17 -28.79
N GLU A 61 -9.87 -2.00 -29.48
CA GLU A 61 -8.88 -3.06 -29.68
C GLU A 61 -8.05 -3.23 -28.39
N VAL A 62 -7.40 -4.40 -28.21
CA VAL A 62 -6.52 -4.77 -27.06
C VAL A 62 -7.28 -5.17 -25.77
N PRO A 63 -6.91 -6.26 -25.06
CA PRO A 63 -6.88 -7.66 -25.51
C PRO A 63 -7.73 -8.56 -24.56
N ALA A 64 -7.53 -9.89 -24.57
CA ALA A 64 -8.33 -10.83 -23.79
C ALA A 64 -7.92 -10.94 -22.30
N GLY A 65 -8.87 -10.65 -21.41
CA GLY A 65 -8.98 -11.21 -20.06
C GLY A 65 -10.48 -11.31 -19.73
N GLY A 66 -10.97 -12.49 -19.32
CA GLY A 66 -12.38 -12.73 -18.98
C GLY A 66 -13.39 -12.18 -19.99
N GLN A 67 -13.45 -12.73 -21.22
CA GLN A 67 -14.44 -12.29 -22.22
C GLN A 67 -15.88 -12.58 -21.72
N PRO A 68 -16.76 -11.58 -21.53
CA PRO A 68 -18.17 -11.83 -21.28
C PRO A 68 -18.78 -12.48 -22.53
N GLN A 69 -19.69 -13.44 -22.35
CA GLN A 69 -20.38 -14.06 -23.49
C GLN A 69 -21.21 -13.01 -24.25
N MET A 70 -20.92 -12.84 -25.54
CA MET A 70 -21.50 -11.76 -26.37
C MET A 70 -22.65 -12.22 -27.27
N SER A 71 -22.83 -13.55 -27.39
CA SER A 71 -23.86 -14.20 -28.18
C SER A 71 -24.28 -15.52 -27.54
N TRP A 72 -25.55 -15.90 -27.71
CA TRP A 72 -26.12 -17.18 -27.32
C TRP A 72 -26.90 -17.78 -28.50
N ALA A 73 -27.02 -19.09 -28.56
CA ALA A 73 -27.75 -19.81 -29.60
C ALA A 73 -28.33 -21.12 -29.04
N GLY A 74 -29.52 -21.50 -29.47
CA GLY A 74 -30.21 -22.72 -29.04
C GLY A 74 -31.32 -23.14 -30.02
N LEU A 75 -31.77 -24.39 -29.88
CA LEU A 75 -32.74 -25.03 -30.78
C LEU A 75 -33.92 -25.58 -29.97
N PHE A 76 -35.08 -24.93 -30.13
CA PHE A 76 -36.25 -25.11 -29.27
C PHE A 76 -37.42 -25.69 -30.07
N SER A 77 -38.03 -26.77 -29.58
CA SER A 77 -39.34 -27.23 -30.07
C SER A 77 -40.44 -26.26 -29.64
N VAL A 78 -41.62 -26.38 -30.25
CA VAL A 78 -42.84 -25.68 -29.77
C VAL A 78 -43.13 -26.00 -28.30
N ASN A 79 -42.79 -27.21 -27.83
CA ASN A 79 -43.02 -27.59 -26.45
C ASN A 79 -42.00 -26.94 -25.50
N ASP A 80 -40.72 -26.85 -25.88
CA ASP A 80 -39.69 -26.14 -25.10
C ASP A 80 -40.06 -24.66 -24.93
N LEU A 81 -40.50 -24.01 -26.02
CA LEU A 81 -40.97 -22.62 -26.00
C LEU A 81 -42.19 -22.40 -25.09
N LYS A 82 -43.09 -23.40 -24.98
CA LYS A 82 -44.23 -23.36 -24.06
C LYS A 82 -43.79 -23.48 -22.59
N HIS A 83 -42.79 -24.30 -22.27
CA HIS A 83 -42.24 -24.38 -20.91
C HIS A 83 -41.48 -23.08 -20.52
N VAL A 84 -40.68 -22.54 -21.43
CA VAL A 84 -40.03 -21.22 -21.27
C VAL A 84 -41.07 -20.12 -21.05
N HIS A 85 -42.18 -20.14 -21.78
CA HIS A 85 -43.28 -19.19 -21.59
C HIS A 85 -43.97 -19.34 -20.23
N GLN A 86 -44.21 -20.57 -19.75
CA GLN A 86 -44.73 -20.80 -18.40
C GLN A 86 -43.78 -20.22 -17.34
N GLN A 87 -42.48 -20.46 -17.47
CA GLN A 87 -41.45 -19.93 -16.55
C GLN A 87 -41.40 -18.39 -16.56
N PHE A 88 -41.48 -17.74 -17.71
CA PHE A 88 -41.59 -16.27 -17.79
C PHE A 88 -42.90 -15.74 -17.20
N THR A 89 -44.02 -16.44 -17.39
CA THR A 89 -45.33 -16.06 -16.83
C THR A 89 -45.36 -16.17 -15.30
N CYS A 90 -44.57 -17.07 -14.71
CA CYS A 90 -44.35 -17.12 -13.26
C CYS A 90 -43.55 -15.93 -12.70
N VAL A 91 -42.83 -15.18 -13.55
CA VAL A 91 -42.05 -13.99 -13.17
C VAL A 91 -42.81 -12.70 -13.49
N ALA A 92 -43.49 -12.65 -14.65
CA ALA A 92 -44.35 -11.55 -15.06
C ALA A 92 -45.63 -12.09 -15.72
N ASP A 93 -46.73 -12.07 -14.95
CA ASP A 93 -48.07 -12.51 -15.37
C ASP A 93 -48.58 -11.83 -16.65
N VAL A 94 -48.19 -10.56 -16.85
CA VAL A 94 -48.46 -9.75 -18.05
C VAL A 94 -48.03 -10.44 -19.36
N LEU A 95 -47.00 -11.31 -19.33
CA LEU A 95 -46.56 -12.06 -20.51
C LEU A 95 -47.53 -13.18 -20.93
N GLY A 96 -48.46 -13.59 -20.07
CA GLY A 96 -49.44 -14.66 -20.33
C GLY A 96 -50.28 -14.45 -21.59
N GLY A 97 -50.59 -13.19 -21.93
CA GLY A 97 -51.32 -12.81 -23.15
C GLY A 97 -50.44 -12.46 -24.36
N CYS A 98 -49.11 -12.57 -24.25
CA CYS A 98 -48.16 -12.07 -25.25
C CYS A 98 -47.48 -13.17 -26.09
N PHE A 99 -47.64 -14.44 -25.75
CA PHE A 99 -47.00 -15.54 -26.47
C PHE A 99 -47.62 -15.72 -27.87
N PRO A 100 -46.83 -15.91 -28.93
CA PRO A 100 -47.36 -16.19 -30.27
C PRO A 100 -48.06 -17.54 -30.33
N ASP A 101 -49.13 -17.62 -31.13
CA ASP A 101 -49.62 -18.93 -31.57
C ASP A 101 -48.57 -19.60 -32.46
N LEU A 102 -48.28 -20.86 -32.14
CA LEU A 102 -47.31 -21.75 -32.82
C LEU A 102 -47.98 -23.08 -33.22
N SER A 103 -49.30 -23.14 -33.27
CA SER A 103 -50.05 -24.37 -33.57
C SER A 103 -49.72 -24.95 -34.95
N ASP A 104 -49.40 -24.09 -35.92
CA ASP A 104 -48.96 -24.47 -37.28
C ASP A 104 -47.58 -25.15 -37.33
N PHE A 105 -46.83 -25.12 -36.22
CA PHE A 105 -45.49 -25.69 -36.06
C PHE A 105 -45.49 -26.96 -35.20
N GLY A 106 -46.66 -27.58 -35.02
CA GLY A 106 -46.77 -28.89 -34.36
C GLY A 106 -45.88 -29.94 -35.02
N GLU A 107 -45.48 -30.95 -34.24
CA GLU A 107 -44.67 -32.06 -34.73
C GLU A 107 -45.34 -32.68 -35.97
N SER A 108 -44.62 -32.66 -37.11
CA SER A 108 -45.13 -33.28 -38.34
C SER A 108 -45.36 -34.76 -38.06
N ASN A 109 -46.63 -35.15 -38.00
CA ASN A 109 -47.00 -36.49 -37.59
C ASN A 109 -46.39 -37.47 -38.59
N ILE A 110 -45.86 -38.62 -38.14
CA ILE A 110 -45.12 -39.56 -39.01
C ILE A 110 -46.00 -40.00 -40.20
N TRP A 111 -47.33 -39.98 -40.00
CA TRP A 111 -48.35 -40.19 -41.01
C TRP A 111 -48.44 -39.09 -42.08
N ASP A 112 -48.23 -37.81 -41.77
CA ASP A 112 -48.29 -36.74 -42.79
C ASP A 112 -47.13 -36.86 -43.79
N LEU A 113 -45.92 -37.21 -43.32
CA LEU A 113 -44.78 -37.51 -44.19
C LEU A 113 -45.03 -38.74 -45.09
N LEU A 114 -45.72 -39.76 -44.58
CA LEU A 114 -46.11 -40.95 -45.35
C LEU A 114 -47.32 -40.73 -46.28
N LEU A 115 -48.20 -39.79 -45.96
CA LEU A 115 -49.46 -39.51 -46.68
C LEU A 115 -49.39 -38.29 -47.61
N SER A 116 -48.26 -37.56 -47.62
CA SER A 116 -48.02 -36.39 -48.49
C SER A 116 -48.26 -36.67 -49.98
N ASN A 117 -48.13 -37.94 -50.40
CA ASN A 117 -48.43 -38.38 -51.77
C ASN A 117 -49.94 -38.43 -52.13
N ARG A 118 -50.84 -37.90 -51.28
CA ARG A 118 -52.31 -37.94 -51.47
C ARG A 118 -53.09 -36.66 -51.14
N ARG A 119 -52.46 -35.50 -50.95
CA ARG A 119 -53.17 -34.20 -51.04
C ARG A 119 -52.95 -33.59 -52.42
N SER A 120 -54.04 -33.26 -53.11
CA SER A 120 -54.00 -32.66 -54.44
C SER A 120 -53.83 -31.14 -54.32
N GLY A 121 -52.58 -30.69 -54.29
CA GLY A 121 -52.15 -29.29 -54.43
C GLY A 121 -50.95 -29.23 -55.37
N GLY A 122 -50.79 -28.14 -56.12
CA GLY A 122 -49.70 -27.99 -57.09
C GLY A 122 -48.35 -27.68 -56.42
N PRO A 123 -47.22 -27.81 -57.13
CA PRO A 123 -45.87 -27.50 -56.63
C PRO A 123 -45.59 -25.98 -56.51
N GLU A 124 -46.63 -25.16 -56.29
CA GLU A 124 -46.57 -23.69 -56.23
C GLU A 124 -46.96 -23.14 -54.82
N ASP A 125 -47.36 -24.01 -53.88
CA ASP A 125 -47.85 -23.61 -52.54
C ASP A 125 -46.80 -23.67 -51.42
N ASP A 126 -45.61 -24.26 -51.62
CA ASP A 126 -44.61 -24.41 -50.53
C ASP A 126 -43.93 -23.07 -50.17
N ASP A 127 -43.89 -22.12 -51.11
CA ASP A 127 -43.51 -20.71 -50.88
C ASP A 127 -44.54 -19.94 -50.02
N GLN A 128 -45.70 -20.53 -49.72
CA GLN A 128 -46.85 -19.81 -49.12
C GLN A 128 -47.04 -20.05 -47.61
N ARG A 129 -46.22 -20.90 -46.99
CA ARG A 129 -46.20 -21.04 -45.52
C ARG A 129 -45.36 -19.92 -44.91
N ASP A 130 -46.05 -18.91 -44.35
CA ASP A 130 -45.43 -17.78 -43.65
C ASP A 130 -44.79 -18.22 -42.31
N PHE A 131 -43.60 -18.82 -42.40
CA PHE A 131 -42.76 -19.14 -41.25
C PHE A 131 -42.12 -17.88 -40.62
N ASP A 132 -42.06 -16.77 -41.36
CA ASP A 132 -41.33 -15.56 -40.95
C ASP A 132 -42.15 -14.75 -39.92
N THR A 133 -43.45 -14.54 -40.12
CA THR A 133 -44.31 -13.80 -39.18
C THR A 133 -44.33 -14.41 -37.76
N PRO A 134 -44.47 -15.74 -37.56
CA PRO A 134 -44.32 -16.37 -36.26
C PRO A 134 -42.93 -16.18 -35.64
N CYS A 135 -41.85 -16.28 -36.44
CA CYS A 135 -40.49 -15.98 -35.98
C CYS A 135 -40.34 -14.51 -35.54
N ARG A 136 -40.87 -13.54 -36.29
CA ARG A 136 -40.88 -12.11 -35.92
C ARG A 136 -41.70 -11.83 -34.66
N LYS A 137 -42.82 -12.53 -34.47
CA LYS A 137 -43.60 -12.45 -33.22
C LYS A 137 -42.78 -12.99 -32.04
N LEU A 138 -42.02 -14.07 -32.22
CA LEU A 138 -41.17 -14.64 -31.17
C LEU A 138 -39.94 -13.76 -30.86
N GLU A 139 -39.28 -13.17 -31.86
CA GLU A 139 -38.23 -12.14 -31.68
C GLU A 139 -38.73 -10.97 -30.81
N LYS A 140 -39.95 -10.49 -31.08
CA LYS A 140 -40.60 -9.43 -30.31
C LYS A 140 -40.96 -9.90 -28.90
N TYR A 141 -41.55 -11.09 -28.76
CA TYR A 141 -41.91 -11.68 -27.46
C TYR A 141 -40.70 -11.78 -26.54
N PHE A 142 -39.57 -12.33 -27.00
CA PHE A 142 -38.35 -12.41 -26.19
C PHE A 142 -37.75 -11.03 -25.85
N SER A 143 -37.89 -10.05 -26.74
CA SER A 143 -37.48 -8.66 -26.44
C SER A 143 -38.34 -8.08 -25.30
N THR A 144 -39.66 -8.24 -25.37
CA THR A 144 -40.59 -7.83 -24.30
C THR A 144 -40.41 -8.63 -23.00
N ALA A 145 -40.00 -9.90 -23.09
CA ALA A 145 -39.66 -10.70 -21.92
C ALA A 145 -38.43 -10.15 -21.18
N ILE A 146 -37.41 -9.63 -21.88
CA ILE A 146 -36.28 -8.93 -21.22
C ILE A 146 -36.77 -7.67 -20.51
N ASP A 147 -37.61 -6.87 -21.18
CA ASP A 147 -38.12 -5.61 -20.64
C ASP A 147 -39.01 -5.80 -19.38
N LEU A 148 -39.55 -7.00 -19.14
CA LEU A 148 -40.43 -7.34 -18.02
C LEU A 148 -39.82 -8.27 -16.96
N CYS A 149 -39.01 -9.26 -17.36
CA CYS A 149 -38.40 -10.26 -16.46
C CYS A 149 -36.90 -10.01 -16.18
N GLY A 150 -36.28 -9.01 -16.83
CA GLY A 150 -34.84 -8.78 -16.76
C GLY A 150 -34.03 -9.69 -17.69
N ARG A 151 -32.81 -9.26 -18.04
CA ARG A 151 -31.97 -9.97 -19.02
C ARG A 151 -31.45 -11.30 -18.51
N LYS A 152 -31.11 -11.37 -17.21
CA LYS A 152 -30.41 -12.53 -16.62
C LYS A 152 -31.33 -13.75 -16.62
N ILE A 153 -32.53 -13.60 -16.06
CA ILE A 153 -33.60 -14.61 -16.08
C ILE A 153 -33.91 -15.10 -17.51
N VAL A 154 -34.12 -14.17 -18.47
CA VAL A 154 -34.44 -14.56 -19.86
C VAL A 154 -33.31 -15.32 -20.56
N LEU A 155 -32.05 -14.91 -20.36
CA LEU A 155 -30.91 -15.58 -20.95
C LEU A 155 -30.64 -16.95 -20.31
N GLU A 156 -30.81 -17.09 -19.00
CA GLU A 156 -30.60 -18.36 -18.29
C GLU A 156 -31.70 -19.37 -18.57
N THR A 157 -32.97 -18.92 -18.66
CA THR A 157 -34.10 -19.80 -19.02
C THR A 157 -34.01 -20.31 -20.46
N LEU A 158 -33.50 -19.49 -21.41
CA LEU A 158 -33.32 -19.92 -22.79
C LEU A 158 -32.02 -20.71 -23.00
N PHE A 159 -30.92 -20.24 -22.42
CA PHE A 159 -29.56 -20.71 -22.73
C PHE A 159 -28.86 -21.15 -21.44
N THR A 160 -29.50 -22.06 -20.70
CA THR A 160 -29.00 -22.66 -19.45
C THR A 160 -27.52 -23.03 -19.59
N GLN A 161 -26.65 -22.32 -18.88
CA GLN A 161 -25.23 -22.67 -18.80
C GLN A 161 -25.03 -23.84 -17.83
N ASP A 162 -23.90 -24.55 -17.95
CA ASP A 162 -23.58 -25.67 -17.08
C ASP A 162 -23.61 -25.28 -15.59
N GLU A 163 -23.75 -26.26 -14.69
CA GLU A 163 -23.71 -26.10 -13.21
C GLU A 163 -22.46 -25.37 -12.66
N ARG A 164 -21.48 -25.09 -13.52
CA ARG A 164 -20.27 -24.30 -13.23
C ARG A 164 -20.53 -22.80 -13.04
N ASP A 165 -21.70 -22.29 -13.44
CA ASP A 165 -22.04 -20.86 -13.32
C ASP A 165 -22.70 -20.51 -11.95
N VAL A 166 -23.03 -21.51 -11.13
CA VAL A 166 -23.65 -21.31 -9.81
C VAL A 166 -22.72 -20.56 -8.85
N ASP A 167 -21.40 -20.70 -9.01
CA ASP A 167 -20.40 -19.92 -8.28
C ASP A 167 -20.51 -18.39 -8.53
N GLU A 168 -21.16 -17.93 -9.61
CA GLU A 168 -21.42 -16.50 -9.81
C GLU A 168 -22.41 -15.94 -8.78
N TYR A 169 -23.26 -16.77 -8.17
CA TYR A 169 -24.28 -16.34 -7.21
C TYR A 169 -23.72 -16.17 -5.79
N PHE A 170 -22.61 -16.85 -5.48
CA PHE A 170 -22.04 -16.90 -4.14
C PHE A 170 -21.02 -15.78 -3.90
N GLU A 171 -21.09 -15.14 -2.73
CA GLU A 171 -20.07 -14.23 -2.22
C GLU A 171 -19.01 -15.07 -1.48
N ASN A 172 -17.73 -14.77 -1.64
CA ASN A 172 -16.67 -15.49 -0.94
C ASN A 172 -16.88 -15.33 0.57
N LEU A 173 -17.09 -16.44 1.29
CA LEU A 173 -17.42 -16.42 2.73
C LEU A 173 -16.40 -15.65 3.58
N GLN A 174 -15.11 -15.63 3.17
CA GLN A 174 -14.07 -14.85 3.84
C GLN A 174 -14.20 -13.35 3.54
N GLU A 175 -14.61 -12.96 2.34
CA GLU A 175 -14.86 -11.57 1.98
C GLU A 175 -16.16 -11.04 2.62
N PHE A 176 -17.21 -11.86 2.63
CA PHE A 176 -18.44 -11.58 3.37
C PHE A 176 -18.17 -11.40 4.87
N LYS A 177 -17.47 -12.35 5.51
CA LYS A 177 -17.10 -12.24 6.94
C LYS A 177 -16.23 -11.01 7.22
N LYS A 178 -15.23 -10.74 6.38
CA LYS A 178 -14.40 -9.53 6.45
C LYS A 178 -15.25 -8.26 6.37
N LYS A 179 -16.19 -8.19 5.42
CA LYS A 179 -17.11 -7.05 5.20
C LYS A 179 -18.03 -6.86 6.41
N THR A 180 -18.67 -7.91 6.92
CA THR A 180 -19.51 -7.87 8.12
C THR A 180 -18.74 -7.35 9.34
N MET A 181 -17.56 -7.89 9.62
CA MET A 181 -16.73 -7.45 10.75
C MET A 181 -16.18 -6.02 10.55
N GLN A 182 -15.90 -5.60 9.31
CA GLN A 182 -15.51 -4.23 8.98
C GLN A 182 -16.68 -3.25 9.18
N GLU A 183 -17.90 -3.65 8.83
CA GLU A 183 -19.12 -2.89 9.07
C GLU A 183 -19.46 -2.80 10.57
N GLU A 184 -19.28 -3.87 11.34
CA GLU A 184 -19.35 -3.87 12.81
C GLU A 184 -18.35 -2.91 13.44
N MET A 185 -17.08 -2.98 13.02
CA MET A 185 -16.06 -2.04 13.48
C MET A 185 -16.42 -0.59 13.11
N SER A 186 -17.02 -0.36 11.94
CA SER A 186 -17.52 0.95 11.55
C SER A 186 -18.69 1.43 12.43
N ARG A 187 -19.63 0.53 12.78
CA ARG A 187 -20.76 0.80 13.67
C ARG A 187 -20.28 1.13 15.07
N ALA A 188 -19.40 0.32 15.66
CA ALA A 188 -18.81 0.58 16.98
C ALA A 188 -18.04 1.92 17.02
N LYS A 189 -17.27 2.22 15.97
CA LYS A 189 -16.53 3.49 15.84
C LYS A 189 -17.46 4.70 15.71
N VAL A 190 -18.56 4.58 14.96
CA VAL A 190 -19.58 5.63 14.86
C VAL A 190 -20.35 5.78 16.17
N ALA A 191 -20.66 4.69 16.89
CA ALA A 191 -21.32 4.74 18.20
C ALA A 191 -20.45 5.46 19.25
N CYS A 192 -19.16 5.09 19.37
CA CYS A 192 -18.19 5.78 20.22
C CYS A 192 -18.08 7.28 19.86
N MET A 193 -17.94 7.62 18.58
CA MET A 193 -17.86 9.01 18.12
C MET A 193 -19.18 9.80 18.31
N LYS A 194 -20.34 9.13 18.27
CA LYS A 194 -21.64 9.73 18.54
C LYS A 194 -21.82 10.05 20.03
N SER A 195 -21.35 9.15 20.91
CA SER A 195 -21.34 9.35 22.37
C SER A 195 -20.56 10.61 22.73
N LEU A 196 -19.32 10.71 22.24
CA LEU A 196 -18.40 11.86 22.36
C LEU A 196 -19.03 13.21 21.98
N LEU A 197 -19.76 13.25 20.85
CA LEU A 197 -20.20 14.53 20.25
C LEU A 197 -21.58 15.01 20.71
N GLN A 198 -22.51 14.11 21.03
CA GLN A 198 -23.92 14.50 21.24
C GLN A 198 -24.32 14.69 22.70
N SER A 199 -23.61 14.07 23.65
CA SER A 199 -24.00 14.05 25.06
C SER A 199 -23.40 15.18 25.91
N HIS A 200 -22.21 15.66 25.56
CA HIS A 200 -21.46 16.65 26.34
C HIS A 200 -22.03 18.06 26.18
N SER A 201 -22.49 18.42 24.98
CA SER A 201 -23.00 19.76 24.63
C SER A 201 -24.34 20.11 25.30
N THR A 202 -25.15 19.10 25.62
CA THR A 202 -26.44 19.24 26.30
C THR A 202 -26.33 19.15 27.83
N THR A 203 -25.21 18.66 28.36
CA THR A 203 -25.04 18.37 29.80
C THR A 203 -24.30 19.48 30.52
N ASN A 204 -24.96 20.10 31.51
CA ASN A 204 -24.41 21.20 32.33
C ASN A 204 -24.02 20.80 33.77
N GLY A 205 -24.41 19.60 34.24
CA GLY A 205 -24.12 19.13 35.60
C GLY A 205 -22.97 18.12 35.63
N MET A 206 -21.99 18.32 36.52
CA MET A 206 -20.82 17.43 36.63
C MET A 206 -21.21 15.97 36.89
N VAL A 207 -22.21 15.70 37.76
CA VAL A 207 -22.66 14.32 38.07
C VAL A 207 -23.19 13.60 36.83
N ALA A 208 -23.99 14.28 36.00
CA ALA A 208 -24.48 13.71 34.74
C ALA A 208 -23.34 13.49 33.73
N LEU A 209 -22.36 14.39 33.71
CA LEU A 209 -21.17 14.26 32.86
C LEU A 209 -20.27 13.10 33.27
N LEU A 210 -20.15 12.79 34.58
CA LEU A 210 -19.45 11.59 35.05
C LEU A 210 -20.13 10.29 34.53
N SER A 211 -21.47 10.22 34.53
CA SER A 211 -22.19 9.06 33.96
C SER A 211 -22.12 8.97 32.43
N ILE A 212 -21.88 10.09 31.74
CA ILE A 212 -21.53 10.08 30.31
C ILE A 212 -20.11 9.51 30.12
N TYR A 213 -19.15 9.99 30.91
CA TYR A 213 -17.76 9.54 30.87
C TYR A 213 -17.59 8.04 31.13
N GLU A 214 -18.43 7.43 31.97
CA GLU A 214 -18.49 5.98 32.18
C GLU A 214 -18.89 5.25 30.88
N LYS A 215 -19.98 5.70 30.23
CA LYS A 215 -20.49 5.15 28.96
C LYS A 215 -19.56 5.40 27.76
N GLU A 216 -18.76 6.46 27.81
CA GLU A 216 -17.67 6.66 26.86
C GLU A 216 -16.53 5.64 27.04
N ASP A 217 -16.14 5.33 28.29
CA ASP A 217 -15.10 4.32 28.58
C ASP A 217 -15.61 2.92 28.18
N GLU A 218 -16.89 2.61 28.40
CA GLU A 218 -17.58 1.40 27.91
C GLU A 218 -17.56 1.32 26.37
N ALA A 219 -18.09 2.34 25.68
CA ALA A 219 -18.16 2.36 24.21
C ALA A 219 -16.76 2.38 23.54
N TYR A 220 -15.72 2.84 24.24
CA TYR A 220 -14.33 2.69 23.81
C TYR A 220 -13.84 1.25 23.98
N GLN A 221 -14.16 0.58 25.09
CA GLN A 221 -13.80 -0.83 25.31
C GLN A 221 -14.50 -1.76 24.32
N ASP A 222 -15.76 -1.49 23.95
CA ASP A 222 -16.47 -2.18 22.87
C ASP A 222 -15.75 -2.00 21.52
N LEU A 223 -15.37 -0.75 21.18
CA LEU A 223 -14.61 -0.45 19.97
C LEU A 223 -13.26 -1.19 19.95
N VAL A 224 -12.53 -1.25 21.07
CA VAL A 224 -11.29 -2.03 21.18
C VAL A 224 -11.54 -3.52 20.98
N THR A 225 -12.65 -4.05 21.51
CA THR A 225 -13.00 -5.47 21.42
C THR A 225 -13.35 -5.86 19.97
N VAL A 226 -14.22 -5.10 19.30
CA VAL A 226 -14.60 -5.32 17.90
C VAL A 226 -13.43 -5.05 16.94
N ALA A 227 -12.59 -4.05 17.23
CA ALA A 227 -11.33 -3.86 16.51
C ALA A 227 -10.41 -5.07 16.68
N THR A 228 -10.26 -5.58 17.90
CA THR A 228 -9.37 -6.71 18.19
C THR A 228 -9.79 -7.97 17.43
N SER A 229 -11.08 -8.34 17.41
CA SER A 229 -11.54 -9.50 16.65
C SER A 229 -11.34 -9.33 15.14
N PHE A 230 -11.72 -8.17 14.57
CA PHE A 230 -11.52 -7.86 13.15
C PHE A 230 -10.05 -7.89 12.73
N PHE A 231 -9.16 -7.25 13.51
CA PHE A 231 -7.74 -7.23 13.19
C PHE A 231 -7.03 -8.56 13.47
N GLN A 232 -7.47 -9.36 14.45
CA GLN A 232 -6.99 -10.74 14.60
C GLN A 232 -7.36 -11.60 13.37
N TYR A 233 -8.60 -11.49 12.88
CA TYR A 233 -9.05 -12.17 11.67
C TYR A 233 -8.25 -11.73 10.43
N LEU A 234 -8.03 -10.42 10.22
CA LEU A 234 -7.18 -9.92 9.14
C LEU A 234 -5.72 -10.38 9.23
N LEU A 235 -5.18 -10.56 10.44
CA LEU A 235 -3.80 -10.99 10.66
C LEU A 235 -3.59 -12.49 10.41
N GLN A 236 -4.64 -13.33 10.56
CA GLN A 236 -4.47 -14.77 10.62
C GLN A 236 -3.87 -15.38 9.34
N PRO A 237 -4.37 -15.11 8.11
CA PRO A 237 -3.78 -15.69 6.89
C PRO A 237 -2.29 -15.36 6.70
N PHE A 238 -1.83 -14.20 7.19
CA PHE A 238 -0.43 -13.82 7.11
C PHE A 238 0.44 -14.46 8.20
N ARG A 239 -0.13 -14.81 9.37
CA ARG A 239 0.56 -15.64 10.38
C ARG A 239 0.77 -17.05 9.84
N ASP A 240 -0.30 -17.63 9.28
CA ASP A 240 -0.29 -18.96 8.68
C ASP A 240 0.70 -19.02 7.50
N MET A 241 0.63 -18.07 6.56
CA MET A 241 1.56 -18.00 5.42
C MET A 241 3.02 -17.79 5.85
N ARG A 242 3.28 -16.99 6.89
CA ARG A 242 4.63 -16.84 7.47
C ARG A 242 5.14 -18.18 8.00
N GLU A 243 4.32 -18.89 8.77
CA GLU A 243 4.71 -20.13 9.43
C GLU A 243 4.89 -21.28 8.44
N LEU A 244 3.96 -21.44 7.48
CA LEU A 244 4.10 -22.38 6.36
C LEU A 244 5.35 -22.08 5.52
N ALA A 245 5.61 -20.83 5.17
CA ALA A 245 6.79 -20.47 4.38
C ALA A 245 8.11 -20.70 5.15
N CYS A 246 8.13 -20.48 6.46
CA CYS A 246 9.27 -20.85 7.30
C CYS A 246 9.46 -22.37 7.39
N LEU A 247 8.38 -23.16 7.46
CA LEU A 247 8.44 -24.63 7.50
C LEU A 247 8.95 -25.21 6.17
N TYR A 248 8.36 -24.84 5.03
CA TYR A 248 8.83 -25.32 3.72
C TYR A 248 10.28 -24.91 3.43
N LYS A 249 10.67 -23.68 3.78
CA LYS A 249 12.09 -23.27 3.67
C LYS A 249 13.00 -24.13 4.54
N MET A 250 12.59 -24.47 5.75
CA MET A 250 13.37 -25.31 6.68
C MET A 250 13.46 -26.77 6.19
N GLU A 251 12.41 -27.29 5.57
CA GLU A 251 12.39 -28.61 4.94
C GLU A 251 13.35 -28.68 3.75
N ILE A 252 13.26 -27.70 2.83
CA ILE A 252 14.16 -27.59 1.68
C ILE A 252 15.64 -27.48 2.10
N LEU A 253 15.93 -26.69 3.15
CA LEU A 253 17.29 -26.57 3.67
C LEU A 253 17.83 -27.89 4.26
N LYS A 254 16.96 -28.74 4.83
CA LYS A 254 17.37 -30.10 5.26
C LYS A 254 17.65 -31.01 4.07
N SER A 255 16.82 -31.01 3.03
CA SER A 255 17.12 -31.76 1.80
C SER A 255 18.45 -31.31 1.17
N LEU A 256 18.78 -30.02 1.21
CA LEU A 256 20.06 -29.49 0.76
C LEU A 256 21.26 -29.84 1.66
N GLU A 257 21.04 -30.25 2.91
CA GLU A 257 22.09 -30.62 3.88
C GLU A 257 22.29 -32.14 4.00
N PHE A 258 21.22 -32.94 3.84
CA PHE A 258 21.20 -34.37 4.16
C PHE A 258 20.91 -35.33 2.99
N GLU A 259 20.53 -34.83 1.80
CA GLU A 259 20.30 -35.68 0.61
C GLU A 259 21.44 -35.51 -0.43
N ASP A 260 21.86 -36.62 -1.05
CA ASP A 260 22.85 -36.63 -2.14
C ASP A 260 22.25 -36.12 -3.47
N LEU A 261 22.05 -34.79 -3.56
CA LEU A 261 21.30 -34.16 -4.65
C LEU A 261 22.20 -33.74 -5.83
N GLY A 262 21.71 -34.00 -7.05
CA GLY A 262 22.37 -33.53 -8.27
C GLY A 262 22.30 -31.99 -8.42
N PRO A 263 23.29 -31.35 -9.06
CA PRO A 263 23.44 -29.88 -9.05
C PRO A 263 22.24 -29.12 -9.67
N LYS A 264 21.50 -29.73 -10.60
CA LYS A 264 20.26 -29.16 -11.15
C LYS A 264 19.11 -29.13 -10.13
N ARG A 265 19.06 -30.09 -9.20
CA ARG A 265 18.06 -30.16 -8.12
C ARG A 265 18.44 -29.22 -6.97
N ILE A 266 19.74 -29.12 -6.64
CA ILE A 266 20.27 -28.12 -5.71
C ILE A 266 19.86 -26.71 -6.16
N ALA A 267 20.23 -26.28 -7.37
CA ALA A 267 19.90 -24.95 -7.87
C ALA A 267 18.38 -24.66 -7.97
N ALA A 268 17.55 -25.69 -8.17
CA ALA A 268 16.09 -25.57 -8.13
C ALA A 268 15.56 -25.36 -6.70
N LEU A 269 16.09 -26.12 -5.73
CA LEU A 269 15.73 -26.01 -4.32
C LEU A 269 16.24 -24.72 -3.67
N GLU A 270 17.44 -24.25 -4.02
CA GLU A 270 17.96 -22.94 -3.59
C GLU A 270 17.02 -21.81 -4.03
N LYS A 271 16.54 -21.85 -5.29
CA LYS A 271 15.54 -20.91 -5.82
C LYS A 271 14.20 -21.05 -5.09
N GLU A 272 13.76 -22.27 -4.78
CA GLU A 272 12.50 -22.51 -4.07
C GLU A 272 12.56 -21.99 -2.61
N ALA A 273 13.66 -22.25 -1.89
CA ALA A 273 13.91 -21.73 -0.54
C ALA A 273 13.97 -20.19 -0.51
N GLU A 274 14.40 -19.56 -1.60
CA GLU A 274 14.39 -18.11 -1.76
C GLU A 274 12.98 -17.57 -2.06
N GLU A 275 12.18 -18.26 -2.87
CA GLU A 275 10.76 -17.94 -3.06
C GLU A 275 9.96 -18.08 -1.75
N TRP A 276 10.24 -19.11 -0.94
CA TRP A 276 9.67 -19.23 0.42
C TRP A 276 10.21 -18.16 1.39
N ARG A 277 11.47 -17.71 1.26
CA ARG A 277 11.98 -16.55 2.01
C ARG A 277 11.15 -15.30 1.71
N MET A 278 10.95 -14.98 0.44
CA MET A 278 10.19 -13.81 0.02
C MET A 278 8.73 -13.86 0.52
N LYS A 279 8.05 -15.01 0.36
CA LYS A 279 6.68 -15.21 0.89
C LYS A 279 6.60 -14.96 2.41
N ALA A 280 7.59 -15.42 3.19
CA ALA A 280 7.63 -15.19 4.63
C ALA A 280 7.84 -13.70 4.98
N GLU A 281 8.68 -12.99 4.22
CA GLU A 281 8.96 -11.57 4.43
C GLU A 281 7.79 -10.67 4.02
N ASP A 282 7.10 -10.97 2.91
CA ASP A 282 5.87 -10.28 2.48
C ASP A 282 4.71 -10.49 3.47
N ALA A 283 4.61 -11.70 4.05
CA ALA A 283 3.66 -11.99 5.12
C ALA A 283 3.98 -11.21 6.41
N VAL A 284 5.26 -11.13 6.80
CA VAL A 284 5.71 -10.29 7.94
C VAL A 284 5.49 -8.80 7.68
N ALA A 285 5.66 -8.34 6.44
CA ALA A 285 5.36 -6.96 6.04
C ALA A 285 3.86 -6.66 6.23
N SER A 286 3.00 -7.54 5.73
CA SER A 286 1.54 -7.40 5.84
C SER A 286 1.07 -7.43 7.30
N ILE A 287 1.62 -8.32 8.14
CA ILE A 287 1.37 -8.33 9.60
C ILE A 287 1.67 -6.96 10.24
N GLN A 288 2.82 -6.36 9.91
CA GLN A 288 3.20 -5.07 10.48
C GLN A 288 2.30 -3.93 9.99
N ASP A 289 1.97 -3.89 8.70
CA ASP A 289 1.17 -2.82 8.11
C ASP A 289 -0.29 -2.86 8.63
N ILE A 290 -0.85 -4.07 8.81
CA ILE A 290 -2.15 -4.30 9.47
C ILE A 290 -2.08 -3.88 10.96
N THR A 291 -0.98 -4.18 11.65
CA THR A 291 -0.77 -3.79 13.05
C THR A 291 -0.68 -2.27 13.23
N VAL A 292 -0.07 -1.54 12.29
CA VAL A 292 -0.09 -0.06 12.27
C VAL A 292 -1.52 0.44 12.20
N ASN A 293 -2.36 -0.11 11.31
CA ASN A 293 -3.74 0.32 11.18
C ASN A 293 -4.56 0.06 12.47
N TYR A 294 -4.41 -1.09 13.14
CA TYR A 294 -5.04 -1.35 14.44
C TYR A 294 -4.77 -0.21 15.43
N PHE A 295 -3.50 0.05 15.72
CA PHE A 295 -3.10 1.07 16.70
C PHE A 295 -3.46 2.50 16.25
N ALA A 296 -3.52 2.76 14.93
CA ALA A 296 -3.96 4.04 14.40
C ALA A 296 -5.47 4.31 14.62
N GLN A 297 -6.32 3.28 14.65
CA GLN A 297 -7.74 3.46 14.94
C GLN A 297 -7.99 3.63 16.44
N THR A 298 -7.37 2.82 17.30
CA THR A 298 -7.53 2.90 18.76
C THR A 298 -6.95 4.19 19.34
N SER A 299 -5.72 4.57 18.95
CA SER A 299 -5.11 5.83 19.41
C SER A 299 -5.90 7.05 18.94
N LYS A 300 -6.55 6.98 17.77
CA LYS A 300 -7.41 8.08 17.26
C LYS A 300 -8.70 8.24 18.07
N ALA A 301 -9.29 7.15 18.56
CA ALA A 301 -10.46 7.24 19.46
C ALA A 301 -10.06 7.84 20.82
N LEU A 302 -8.98 7.37 21.44
CA LEU A 302 -8.44 7.95 22.68
C LEU A 302 -8.08 9.44 22.53
N ALA A 303 -7.52 9.84 21.39
CA ALA A 303 -7.23 11.25 21.11
C ALA A 303 -8.50 12.11 21.03
N GLY A 304 -9.61 11.54 20.55
CA GLY A 304 -10.93 12.16 20.59
C GLY A 304 -11.42 12.38 22.02
N MET A 305 -11.39 11.33 22.86
CA MET A 305 -11.82 11.39 24.27
C MET A 305 -10.99 12.38 25.09
N VAL A 306 -9.66 12.37 24.94
CA VAL A 306 -8.77 13.34 25.62
C VAL A 306 -9.08 14.77 25.17
N LYS A 307 -9.29 15.01 23.87
CA LYS A 307 -9.66 16.35 23.36
C LYS A 307 -11.01 16.81 23.92
N GLN A 308 -12.02 15.94 23.95
CA GLN A 308 -13.35 16.25 24.46
C GLN A 308 -13.28 16.63 25.95
N MET A 309 -12.61 15.83 26.78
CA MET A 309 -12.38 16.16 28.20
C MET A 309 -11.54 17.44 28.40
N GLU A 310 -10.61 17.77 27.50
CA GLU A 310 -9.86 19.04 27.54
C GLU A 310 -10.68 20.26 27.10
N GLU A 311 -11.78 20.06 26.39
CA GLU A 311 -12.79 21.07 26.10
C GLU A 311 -13.77 21.21 27.28
N ASP A 312 -14.24 20.10 27.85
CA ASP A 312 -15.08 20.13 29.06
C ASP A 312 -14.37 20.71 30.28
N LYS A 313 -13.05 20.48 30.44
CA LYS A 313 -12.25 21.10 31.50
C LYS A 313 -12.33 22.64 31.52
N LYS A 314 -12.61 23.27 30.37
CA LYS A 314 -12.75 24.74 30.28
C LYS A 314 -14.13 25.24 30.73
N ARG A 315 -15.12 24.35 30.82
CA ARG A 315 -16.51 24.64 31.20
C ARG A 315 -16.75 24.61 32.72
N PHE A 316 -15.91 23.88 33.47
CA PHE A 316 -16.10 23.66 34.91
C PHE A 316 -15.00 24.28 35.77
N GLY A 317 -15.39 24.86 36.91
CA GLY A 317 -14.45 25.40 37.89
C GLY A 317 -13.59 24.30 38.56
N PRO A 318 -12.40 24.64 39.10
CA PRO A 318 -11.43 23.65 39.58
C PRO A 318 -11.98 22.65 40.61
N ALA A 319 -12.83 23.10 41.54
CA ALA A 319 -13.43 22.24 42.56
C ALA A 319 -14.39 21.19 41.98
N ALA A 320 -15.21 21.56 40.99
CA ALA A 320 -16.08 20.61 40.28
C ALA A 320 -15.27 19.69 39.37
N TRP A 321 -14.22 20.20 38.71
CA TRP A 321 -13.36 19.40 37.85
C TRP A 321 -12.51 18.37 38.60
N ALA A 322 -12.28 18.55 39.92
CA ALA A 322 -11.47 17.64 40.73
C ALA A 322 -11.96 16.17 40.68
N SER A 323 -13.27 15.94 40.54
CA SER A 323 -13.84 14.59 40.37
C SER A 323 -13.53 13.96 39.00
N ALA A 324 -13.46 14.77 37.94
CA ALA A 324 -13.19 14.33 36.57
C ALA A 324 -11.69 14.24 36.24
N ALA A 325 -10.84 14.95 36.99
CA ALA A 325 -9.39 15.02 36.75
C ALA A 325 -8.69 13.64 36.69
N PRO A 326 -8.99 12.64 37.56
CA PRO A 326 -8.38 11.32 37.50
C PRO A 326 -8.66 10.58 36.17
N ARG A 327 -9.86 10.72 35.59
CA ARG A 327 -10.15 10.12 34.26
C ARG A 327 -9.32 10.78 33.16
N LEU A 328 -9.13 12.10 33.18
CA LEU A 328 -8.28 12.78 32.20
C LEU A 328 -6.79 12.40 32.37
N GLU A 329 -6.30 12.15 33.59
CA GLU A 329 -4.97 11.56 33.81
C GLU A 329 -4.89 10.12 33.25
N LYS A 330 -5.88 9.27 33.53
CA LYS A 330 -6.01 7.89 32.99
C LYS A 330 -6.01 7.87 31.46
N LEU A 331 -6.87 8.66 30.81
CA LEU A 331 -6.98 8.69 29.34
C LEU A 331 -5.72 9.22 28.66
N ARG A 332 -5.04 10.24 29.22
CA ARG A 332 -3.75 10.70 28.68
C ARG A 332 -2.66 9.64 28.81
N PHE A 333 -2.63 8.88 29.91
CA PHE A 333 -1.71 7.76 30.09
C PHE A 333 -1.99 6.62 29.09
N LEU A 334 -3.26 6.27 28.87
CA LEU A 334 -3.67 5.29 27.86
C LEU A 334 -3.31 5.76 26.44
N LEU A 335 -3.62 7.01 26.09
CA LEU A 335 -3.26 7.60 24.80
C LEU A 335 -1.75 7.59 24.57
N ALA A 336 -0.95 7.87 25.59
CA ALA A 336 0.51 7.81 25.50
C ALA A 336 1.03 6.37 25.32
N LYS A 337 0.44 5.37 25.98
CA LYS A 337 0.74 3.94 25.72
C LYS A 337 0.39 3.56 24.28
N GLU A 338 -0.80 3.89 23.82
CA GLU A 338 -1.33 3.42 22.53
C GLU A 338 -0.61 4.10 21.34
N THR A 339 -0.39 5.41 21.44
CA THR A 339 0.41 6.16 20.46
C THR A 339 1.86 5.68 20.43
N LEU A 340 2.43 5.27 21.57
CA LEU A 340 3.77 4.68 21.58
C LEU A 340 3.83 3.34 20.82
N GLN A 341 2.79 2.50 20.88
CA GLN A 341 2.74 1.28 20.06
C GLN A 341 2.51 1.59 18.58
N HIS A 342 1.58 2.49 18.26
CA HIS A 342 1.34 2.98 16.90
C HIS A 342 2.65 3.47 16.25
N MET A 343 3.36 4.40 16.89
CA MET A 343 4.55 5.00 16.27
C MET A 343 5.74 4.02 16.21
N ARG A 344 5.84 3.05 17.12
CA ARG A 344 6.83 1.96 17.03
C ARG A 344 6.53 0.98 15.89
N ALA A 345 5.27 0.62 15.68
CA ALA A 345 4.86 -0.16 14.51
C ALA A 345 5.15 0.63 13.22
N ALA A 346 4.82 1.91 13.18
CA ALA A 346 5.12 2.79 12.05
C ALA A 346 6.62 2.95 11.80
N GLU A 347 7.47 3.05 12.83
CA GLU A 347 8.94 3.11 12.68
C GLU A 347 9.48 1.88 11.94
N MET A 348 8.98 0.66 12.23
CA MET A 348 9.40 -0.55 11.54
C MET A 348 9.00 -0.53 10.05
N CYS A 349 7.76 -0.13 9.75
CA CYS A 349 7.26 -0.02 8.38
C CYS A 349 8.01 1.05 7.56
N LEU A 350 8.25 2.22 8.15
CA LEU A 350 9.02 3.31 7.56
C LEU A 350 10.50 2.93 7.38
N SER A 351 11.05 2.12 8.29
CA SER A 351 12.42 1.60 8.16
C SER A 351 12.51 0.65 6.96
N ARG A 352 11.59 -0.33 6.83
CA ARG A 352 11.47 -1.21 5.65
C ARG A 352 11.33 -0.41 4.36
N LYS A 353 10.38 0.53 4.29
CA LYS A 353 10.14 1.43 3.14
C LYS A 353 11.42 2.16 2.72
N LYS A 354 12.15 2.76 3.68
CA LYS A 354 13.40 3.47 3.43
C LYS A 354 14.52 2.55 2.92
N ASP A 355 14.63 1.34 3.46
CA ASP A 355 15.71 0.42 3.10
C ASP A 355 15.46 -0.26 1.74
N ALA A 356 14.20 -0.53 1.37
CA ALA A 356 13.81 -0.89 0.00
C ALA A 356 14.10 0.22 -1.04
N ILE A 357 13.97 1.50 -0.67
CA ILE A 357 14.38 2.63 -1.53
C ILE A 357 15.90 2.65 -1.73
N LYS A 358 16.71 2.33 -0.69
CA LYS A 358 18.17 2.18 -0.86
C LYS A 358 18.51 1.05 -1.82
N GLU A 359 17.90 -0.12 -1.64
CA GLU A 359 18.16 -1.29 -2.49
C GLU A 359 17.86 -0.99 -3.96
N ARG A 360 16.71 -0.39 -4.25
CA ARG A 360 16.33 0.07 -5.59
C ARG A 360 17.33 1.08 -6.18
N ASN A 361 17.93 1.94 -5.36
CA ASN A 361 19.00 2.84 -5.80
C ASN A 361 20.33 2.12 -6.09
N SER A 362 20.65 1.07 -5.34
CA SER A 362 21.87 0.25 -5.50
C SER A 362 21.84 -0.73 -6.67
N LEU A 363 20.67 -1.04 -7.25
CA LEU A 363 20.55 -1.95 -8.39
C LEU A 363 21.35 -1.48 -9.62
N PRO A 364 21.94 -2.39 -10.44
CA PRO A 364 22.63 -2.02 -11.67
C PRO A 364 21.71 -1.31 -12.68
N PRO A 365 22.23 -0.43 -13.56
CA PRO A 365 21.42 0.35 -14.51
C PRO A 365 20.44 -0.48 -15.36
N GLN A 366 20.86 -1.68 -15.76
CA GLN A 366 20.06 -2.62 -16.56
C GLN A 366 18.84 -3.22 -15.83
N LYS A 367 18.73 -3.05 -14.50
CA LYS A 367 17.58 -3.49 -13.68
C LYS A 367 16.83 -2.34 -13.00
N LYS A 368 17.10 -1.08 -13.36
CA LYS A 368 16.38 0.09 -12.80
C LYS A 368 15.03 0.29 -13.50
N ASN A 369 13.97 -0.27 -12.92
CA ASN A 369 12.60 -0.08 -13.38
C ASN A 369 12.15 1.40 -13.30
N LEU A 370 12.03 2.04 -14.47
CA LEU A 370 11.14 3.16 -14.85
C LEU A 370 11.17 4.49 -14.05
N LEU A 371 11.64 4.54 -12.81
CA LEU A 371 11.66 5.75 -11.98
C LEU A 371 12.99 6.52 -12.12
N PRO A 372 12.96 7.85 -12.39
CA PRO A 372 14.16 8.69 -12.36
C PRO A 372 14.86 8.67 -11.00
N LEU A 373 16.18 8.83 -10.99
CA LEU A 373 16.98 8.82 -9.75
C LEU A 373 16.56 9.94 -8.79
N ASP A 374 16.29 11.14 -9.32
CA ASP A 374 15.72 12.28 -8.59
C ASP A 374 14.47 11.91 -7.78
N GLN A 375 13.59 11.08 -8.35
CA GLN A 375 12.33 10.66 -7.72
C GLN A 375 12.60 9.69 -6.55
N LEU A 376 13.61 8.84 -6.67
CA LEU A 376 14.03 7.92 -5.61
C LEU A 376 14.81 8.65 -4.49
N GLU A 377 15.60 9.67 -4.81
CA GLU A 377 16.21 10.56 -3.82
C GLU A 377 15.12 11.36 -3.05
N LEU A 378 14.12 11.88 -3.76
CA LEU A 378 13.00 12.60 -3.15
C LEU A 378 12.20 11.70 -2.19
N GLN A 379 11.84 10.48 -2.63
CA GLN A 379 11.16 9.48 -1.79
C GLN A 379 12.01 9.03 -0.59
N PHE A 380 13.34 8.98 -0.74
CA PHE A 380 14.25 8.67 0.37
C PHE A 380 14.21 9.76 1.45
N TYR A 381 14.34 11.04 1.08
CA TYR A 381 14.27 12.14 2.05
C TYR A 381 12.88 12.28 2.69
N GLU A 382 11.82 12.06 1.92
CA GLU A 382 10.44 12.03 2.43
C GLU A 382 10.25 10.94 3.49
N THR A 383 10.63 9.70 3.18
CA THR A 383 10.56 8.58 4.13
C THR A 383 11.45 8.79 5.35
N GLN A 384 12.60 9.46 5.19
CA GLN A 384 13.49 9.81 6.30
C GLN A 384 12.88 10.88 7.22
N LEU A 385 12.07 11.82 6.69
CA LEU A 385 11.34 12.80 7.50
C LEU A 385 10.18 12.16 8.26
N GLU A 386 9.37 11.31 7.60
CA GLU A 386 8.34 10.49 8.24
C GLU A 386 8.93 9.69 9.43
N LEU A 387 10.09 9.07 9.23
CA LEU A 387 10.80 8.29 10.25
C LEU A 387 11.33 9.15 11.40
N TYR A 388 11.75 10.39 11.16
CA TYR A 388 12.13 11.33 12.24
C TYR A 388 10.92 11.81 13.05
N ASP A 389 9.77 12.05 12.41
CA ASP A 389 8.54 12.41 13.12
C ASP A 389 8.02 11.24 13.97
N ALA A 390 8.05 10.01 13.44
CA ALA A 390 7.76 8.80 14.22
C ALA A 390 8.65 8.69 15.46
N LYS A 391 9.97 8.88 15.31
CA LYS A 391 10.92 8.87 16.45
C LYS A 391 10.70 10.00 17.44
N PHE A 392 10.30 11.19 16.98
CA PHE A 392 10.01 12.31 17.85
C PHE A 392 8.76 12.05 18.70
N GLU A 393 7.71 11.47 18.11
CA GLU A 393 6.49 11.09 18.82
C GLU A 393 6.71 9.88 19.75
N ILE A 394 7.51 8.87 19.37
CA ILE A 394 7.95 7.79 20.29
C ILE A 394 8.56 8.40 21.56
N LEU A 395 9.58 9.25 21.41
CA LEU A 395 10.27 9.86 22.55
C LEU A 395 9.36 10.77 23.39
N LYS A 396 8.42 11.49 22.76
CA LYS A 396 7.43 12.33 23.44
C LYS A 396 6.48 11.51 24.31
N ASN A 397 5.99 10.37 23.80
CA ASN A 397 5.12 9.48 24.57
C ASN A 397 5.89 8.76 25.68
N GLU A 398 7.15 8.34 25.44
CA GLU A 398 8.05 7.83 26.48
C GLU A 398 8.31 8.88 27.59
N GLU A 399 8.47 10.15 27.24
CA GLU A 399 8.61 11.26 28.19
C GLU A 399 7.33 11.45 29.03
N GLN A 400 6.15 11.41 28.42
CA GLN A 400 4.86 11.52 29.13
C GLN A 400 4.64 10.36 30.11
N LEU A 401 4.95 9.12 29.71
CA LEU A 401 4.85 7.94 30.59
C LEU A 401 5.85 8.01 31.76
N LEU A 402 7.05 8.56 31.55
CA LEU A 402 7.99 8.84 32.65
C LEU A 402 7.52 9.98 33.56
N VAL A 403 6.92 11.04 33.02
CA VAL A 403 6.35 12.13 33.83
C VAL A 403 5.23 11.62 34.74
N ALA A 404 4.32 10.78 34.24
CA ALA A 404 3.30 10.13 35.07
C ALA A 404 3.91 9.31 36.23
N GLN A 405 4.96 8.53 35.98
CA GLN A 405 5.67 7.77 37.03
C GLN A 405 6.39 8.70 38.03
N ILE A 406 6.99 9.79 37.55
CA ILE A 406 7.67 10.81 38.35
C ILE A 406 6.68 11.50 39.29
N ASP A 407 5.49 11.86 38.79
CA ASP A 407 4.46 12.54 39.58
C ASP A 407 3.80 11.60 40.59
N THR A 408 3.63 10.31 40.29
CA THR A 408 3.26 9.30 41.30
C THR A 408 4.31 9.18 42.41
N LEU A 409 5.61 9.15 42.09
CA LEU A 409 6.66 9.13 43.12
C LEU A 409 6.70 10.43 43.94
N ARG A 410 6.43 11.58 43.32
CA ARG A 410 6.32 12.87 44.02
C ARG A 410 5.11 12.91 44.96
N ARG A 411 3.96 12.37 44.56
CA ARG A 411 2.77 12.17 45.41
C ARG A 411 3.13 11.31 46.63
N GLN A 412 3.71 10.13 46.42
CA GLN A 412 4.17 9.23 47.50
C GLN A 412 5.21 9.86 48.46
N ILE A 413 6.20 10.61 47.93
CA ILE A 413 7.20 11.31 48.76
C ILE A 413 6.58 12.48 49.55
N LYS A 414 5.49 13.08 49.05
CA LYS A 414 4.72 14.12 49.76
C LYS A 414 3.86 13.50 50.86
N GLU A 415 3.13 12.43 50.54
CA GLU A 415 2.32 11.64 51.49
C GLU A 415 3.17 11.18 52.68
N LEU A 416 4.32 10.53 52.45
CA LEU A 416 5.29 10.10 53.47
C LEU A 416 6.03 11.24 54.21
N LYS A 417 5.82 12.51 53.81
CA LYS A 417 6.35 13.69 54.51
C LYS A 417 5.27 14.43 55.30
N GLU A 418 4.02 14.27 54.90
CA GLU A 418 2.84 14.89 55.50
C GLU A 418 2.03 13.89 56.34
N GLU A 419 2.59 12.70 56.58
CA GLU A 419 2.08 11.66 57.47
C GLU A 419 2.05 12.18 58.92
N VAL A 420 0.85 12.48 59.41
CA VAL A 420 0.63 13.03 60.75
C VAL A 420 0.66 11.90 61.78
N VAL A 421 1.72 11.85 62.59
CA VAL A 421 1.80 10.97 63.75
C VAL A 421 1.01 11.59 64.91
N TYR A 422 -0.04 10.90 65.34
CA TYR A 422 -0.84 11.28 66.51
C TYR A 422 -0.27 10.61 67.78
N TYR A 423 0.15 11.42 68.75
CA TYR A 423 0.70 10.97 70.04
C TYR A 423 -0.39 10.95 71.12
N ASP A 424 -1.41 10.11 70.91
CA ASP A 424 -2.66 10.08 71.70
C ASP A 424 -2.54 9.40 73.08
N VAL A 425 -1.30 9.16 73.56
CA VAL A 425 -0.98 8.29 74.72
C VAL A 425 0.08 8.87 75.66
N CYS A 426 0.68 10.03 75.35
CA CYS A 426 1.67 10.66 76.23
C CYS A 426 0.99 11.33 77.43
N GLU A 427 0.96 10.65 78.58
CA GLU A 427 0.46 11.21 79.85
C GLU A 427 1.42 12.25 80.46
N ASP A 428 2.69 12.24 80.05
CA ASP A 428 3.75 13.12 80.53
C ASP A 428 4.25 14.09 79.42
N PRO A 429 4.33 15.42 79.69
CA PRO A 429 4.90 16.37 78.73
C PRO A 429 6.40 16.15 78.45
N GLU A 430 7.18 15.56 79.37
CA GLU A 430 8.61 15.36 79.19
C GLU A 430 8.91 14.19 78.23
N GLU A 431 8.13 13.10 78.32
CA GLU A 431 8.06 12.04 77.31
C GLU A 431 7.68 12.59 75.93
N LEU A 432 6.61 13.39 75.82
CA LEU A 432 6.20 13.99 74.55
C LEU A 432 7.31 14.84 73.93
N HIS A 433 7.99 15.67 74.73
CA HIS A 433 9.16 16.43 74.27
C HIS A 433 10.31 15.51 73.81
N SER A 434 10.58 14.41 74.51
CA SER A 434 11.58 13.41 74.13
C SER A 434 11.25 12.73 72.79
N MET A 435 9.99 12.34 72.59
CA MET A 435 9.51 11.75 71.33
C MET A 435 9.58 12.75 70.16
N VAL A 436 9.20 14.01 70.38
CA VAL A 436 9.31 15.07 69.37
C VAL A 436 10.78 15.37 69.03
N HIS A 437 11.67 15.48 70.01
CA HIS A 437 13.09 15.70 69.78
C HIS A 437 13.78 14.53 69.06
N THR A 438 13.41 13.28 69.37
CA THR A 438 13.90 12.12 68.62
C THR A 438 13.31 12.04 67.21
N ALA A 439 12.03 12.37 67.00
CA ALA A 439 11.42 12.44 65.67
C ALA A 439 12.14 13.47 64.76
N PHE A 440 12.50 14.64 65.27
CA PHE A 440 13.31 15.63 64.53
C PHE A 440 14.77 15.19 64.28
N GLN A 441 15.28 14.17 64.98
CA GLN A 441 16.61 13.60 64.78
C GLN A 441 16.61 12.30 63.95
N GLN A 442 15.45 11.72 63.62
CA GLN A 442 15.40 10.53 62.76
C GLN A 442 15.86 10.87 61.34
N ALA A 443 16.99 10.29 60.94
CA ALA A 443 17.48 10.37 59.57
C ALA A 443 16.46 9.76 58.59
N GLU A 444 16.18 10.47 57.49
CA GLU A 444 15.06 10.20 56.56
C GLU A 444 14.69 8.72 56.43
N PRO A 445 13.40 8.33 56.48
CA PRO A 445 12.98 6.93 56.39
C PRO A 445 13.65 6.21 55.21
N PRO A 446 14.10 4.95 55.37
CA PRO A 446 14.83 4.23 54.31
C PRO A 446 14.00 4.13 53.02
N LEU A 447 12.67 4.00 53.17
CA LEU A 447 11.68 4.09 52.10
C LEU A 447 11.73 5.44 51.37
N MET A 448 11.73 6.57 52.09
CA MET A 448 11.80 7.91 51.51
C MET A 448 13.12 8.11 50.73
N ARG A 449 14.25 7.65 51.27
CA ARG A 449 15.55 7.67 50.57
C ARG A 449 15.54 6.80 49.32
N GLN A 450 14.88 5.63 49.34
CA GLN A 450 14.71 4.76 48.18
C GLN A 450 13.84 5.42 47.09
N LEU A 451 12.71 6.03 47.48
CA LEU A 451 11.83 6.76 46.56
C LEU A 451 12.53 7.96 45.92
N LYS A 452 13.30 8.75 46.69
CA LYS A 452 14.12 9.86 46.17
C LYS A 452 15.18 9.41 45.15
N ARG A 453 15.90 8.32 45.44
CA ARG A 453 16.85 7.70 44.47
C ARG A 453 16.15 7.25 43.19
N ARG A 454 14.95 6.66 43.30
CA ARG A 454 14.13 6.23 42.15
C ARG A 454 13.63 7.44 41.34
N LEU A 455 13.15 8.48 42.01
CA LEU A 455 12.73 9.75 41.39
C LEU A 455 13.88 10.37 40.59
N GLN A 456 15.04 10.57 41.20
CA GLN A 456 16.24 11.10 40.54
C GLN A 456 16.61 10.26 39.29
N THR A 457 16.56 8.93 39.41
CA THR A 457 16.81 8.01 38.27
C THR A 457 15.83 8.21 37.12
N LEU A 458 14.54 8.45 37.40
CA LEU A 458 13.55 8.74 36.35
C LEU A 458 13.74 10.14 35.77
N GLU A 459 14.11 11.14 36.57
CA GLU A 459 14.38 12.50 36.07
C GLU A 459 15.62 12.56 35.16
N THR A 460 16.69 11.79 35.47
CA THR A 460 17.82 11.61 34.56
C THR A 460 17.40 10.94 33.24
N LYS A 461 16.53 9.92 33.29
CA LYS A 461 15.96 9.29 32.09
C LYS A 461 15.13 10.27 31.26
N ARG A 462 14.30 11.09 31.91
CA ARG A 462 13.53 12.18 31.28
C ARG A 462 14.48 13.15 30.56
N GLY A 463 15.49 13.68 31.25
CA GLY A 463 16.48 14.61 30.67
C GLY A 463 17.20 14.04 29.44
N ASN A 464 17.60 12.76 29.49
CA ASN A 464 18.20 12.06 28.34
C ASN A 464 17.25 11.96 27.13
N ILE A 465 15.95 11.79 27.36
CA ILE A 465 14.93 11.80 26.31
C ILE A 465 14.72 13.22 25.76
N CYS A 466 14.64 14.25 26.61
CA CYS A 466 14.55 15.65 26.18
C CYS A 466 15.73 16.04 25.26
N ALA A 467 16.95 15.62 25.61
CA ALA A 467 18.15 15.82 24.79
C ALA A 467 18.07 15.11 23.43
N ARG A 468 17.60 13.85 23.40
CA ARG A 468 17.35 13.11 22.14
C ARG A 468 16.28 13.79 21.27
N ARG A 469 15.21 14.31 21.87
CA ARG A 469 14.16 15.09 21.17
C ARG A 469 14.68 16.42 20.61
N ALA A 470 15.68 17.04 21.24
CA ALA A 470 16.36 18.22 20.69
C ALA A 470 17.27 17.86 19.50
N TYR A 471 18.05 16.78 19.64
CA TYR A 471 18.88 16.26 18.55
C TYR A 471 18.06 15.90 17.29
N LEU A 472 16.91 15.22 17.46
CA LEU A 472 16.04 14.86 16.33
C LEU A 472 15.44 16.08 15.63
N ARG A 473 15.05 17.13 16.36
CA ARG A 473 14.56 18.38 15.74
C ARG A 473 15.63 19.01 14.85
N ASN A 474 16.86 19.11 15.33
CA ASN A 474 17.99 19.62 14.54
C ASN A 474 18.28 18.74 13.32
N LYS A 475 18.13 17.41 13.44
CA LYS A 475 18.27 16.48 12.31
C LYS A 475 17.14 16.54 11.29
N LYS A 476 15.90 16.84 11.72
CA LYS A 476 14.77 17.05 10.82
C LYS A 476 15.03 18.27 9.92
N VAL A 477 15.35 19.43 10.50
CA VAL A 477 15.67 20.66 9.75
C VAL A 477 16.82 20.45 8.76
N GLN A 478 17.88 19.73 9.16
CA GLN A 478 18.98 19.38 8.25
C GLN A 478 18.50 18.57 7.02
N ASN A 479 17.47 17.73 7.18
CA ASN A 479 16.95 16.87 6.11
C ASN A 479 15.84 17.53 5.29
N GLU A 480 15.04 18.41 5.88
CA GLU A 480 14.09 19.30 5.19
C GLU A 480 14.83 20.18 4.17
N GLN A 481 15.97 20.78 4.57
CA GLN A 481 16.83 21.54 3.66
C GLN A 481 17.34 20.70 2.49
N LYS A 482 17.74 19.44 2.72
CA LYS A 482 18.16 18.52 1.64
C LYS A 482 17.02 18.21 0.69
N GLN A 483 15.83 17.89 1.22
CA GLN A 483 14.65 17.62 0.40
C GLN A 483 14.30 18.85 -0.46
N HIS A 484 14.39 20.07 0.09
CA HIS A 484 14.14 21.30 -0.67
C HIS A 484 15.17 21.52 -1.80
N VAL A 485 16.45 21.27 -1.54
CA VAL A 485 17.51 21.35 -2.56
C VAL A 485 17.30 20.31 -3.67
N ALA A 486 16.96 19.07 -3.34
CA ALA A 486 16.66 18.01 -4.32
C ALA A 486 15.42 18.36 -5.17
N LYS A 487 14.32 18.80 -4.53
CA LYS A 487 13.11 19.30 -5.22
C LYS A 487 13.46 20.40 -6.23
N HIS A 488 14.23 21.41 -5.80
CA HIS A 488 14.63 22.52 -6.66
C HIS A 488 15.53 22.08 -7.81
N SER A 489 16.51 21.20 -7.55
CA SER A 489 17.40 20.63 -8.58
C SER A 489 16.61 19.92 -9.68
N SER A 490 15.66 19.05 -9.30
CA SER A 490 14.85 18.33 -10.26
C SER A 490 13.91 19.24 -11.06
N ILE A 491 13.36 20.30 -10.44
CA ILE A 491 12.57 21.32 -11.17
C ILE A 491 13.43 22.02 -12.24
N VAL A 492 14.66 22.43 -11.91
CA VAL A 492 15.59 23.07 -12.85
C VAL A 492 15.99 22.10 -13.97
N PHE A 493 16.27 20.83 -13.64
CA PHE A 493 16.58 19.79 -14.63
C PHE A 493 15.44 19.57 -15.61
N ASN A 494 14.21 19.40 -15.10
CA ASN A 494 13.01 19.22 -15.92
C ASN A 494 12.71 20.44 -16.80
N GLN A 495 12.86 21.67 -16.28
CA GLN A 495 12.68 22.89 -17.07
C GLN A 495 13.73 22.99 -18.21
N HIS A 496 14.98 22.64 -17.93
CA HIS A 496 16.02 22.57 -18.97
C HIS A 496 15.71 21.49 -20.02
N HIS A 497 15.22 20.31 -19.60
CA HIS A 497 14.83 19.24 -20.51
C HIS A 497 13.65 19.64 -21.40
N GLN A 498 12.59 20.25 -20.85
CA GLN A 498 11.46 20.76 -21.63
C GLN A 498 11.89 21.83 -22.64
N LYS A 499 12.78 22.74 -22.24
CA LYS A 499 13.36 23.76 -23.15
C LYS A 499 14.18 23.11 -24.28
N ARG A 500 14.88 22.00 -24.01
CA ARG A 500 15.63 21.23 -25.00
C ARG A 500 14.70 20.54 -26.00
N GLU A 501 13.64 19.86 -25.54
CA GLU A 501 12.69 19.18 -26.43
C GLU A 501 11.89 20.17 -27.28
N LYS A 502 11.41 21.29 -26.69
CA LYS A 502 10.74 22.36 -27.46
C LYS A 502 11.63 22.90 -28.57
N ARG A 503 12.95 23.05 -28.33
CA ARG A 503 13.90 23.47 -29.37
C ARG A 503 14.04 22.43 -30.49
N LYS A 504 14.09 21.13 -30.17
CA LYS A 504 14.08 20.07 -31.20
C LYS A 504 12.80 20.08 -32.02
N GLU A 505 11.65 20.28 -31.38
CA GLU A 505 10.35 20.34 -32.05
C GLU A 505 10.27 21.55 -32.99
N GLU A 506 10.75 22.72 -32.57
CA GLU A 506 10.86 23.92 -33.40
C GLU A 506 11.81 23.71 -34.59
N GLU A 507 12.95 23.07 -34.37
CA GLU A 507 13.92 22.71 -35.41
C GLU A 507 13.36 21.70 -36.42
N GLN A 508 12.60 20.71 -35.95
CA GLN A 508 11.90 19.72 -36.78
C GLN A 508 10.76 20.36 -37.59
N ARG A 509 9.90 21.18 -36.99
CA ARG A 509 8.87 21.96 -37.70
C ARG A 509 9.48 22.88 -38.75
N ARG A 510 10.62 23.51 -38.45
CA ARG A 510 11.38 24.35 -39.41
C ARG A 510 11.91 23.53 -40.58
N LYS A 511 12.41 22.32 -40.33
CA LYS A 511 12.85 21.38 -41.37
C LYS A 511 11.69 20.94 -42.26
N GLU A 512 10.57 20.53 -41.66
CA GLU A 512 9.34 20.14 -42.37
C GLU A 512 8.81 21.27 -43.26
N TRP A 513 8.85 22.52 -42.78
CA TRP A 513 8.50 23.69 -43.60
C TRP A 513 9.46 23.89 -44.79
N VAL A 514 10.78 23.74 -44.58
CA VAL A 514 11.77 23.81 -45.67
C VAL A 514 11.55 22.69 -46.70
N ASP A 515 11.23 21.48 -46.26
CA ASP A 515 10.99 20.34 -47.15
C ASP A 515 9.66 20.49 -47.92
N GLN A 516 8.62 21.07 -47.31
CA GLN A 516 7.38 21.46 -48.01
C GLN A 516 7.61 22.54 -49.08
N GLU A 517 8.39 23.59 -48.80
CA GLU A 517 8.70 24.62 -49.80
C GLU A 517 9.60 24.09 -50.93
N ARG A 518 10.49 23.14 -50.62
CA ARG A 518 11.24 22.37 -51.63
C ARG A 518 10.29 21.55 -52.50
N GLU A 519 9.33 20.85 -51.92
CA GLU A 519 8.36 20.04 -52.67
C GLU A 519 7.44 20.90 -53.55
N LYS A 520 6.94 22.03 -53.05
CA LYS A 520 6.18 23.02 -53.85
C LYS A 520 7.03 23.53 -55.02
N THR A 521 8.30 23.85 -54.78
CA THR A 521 9.24 24.30 -55.81
C THR A 521 9.50 23.21 -56.85
N LEU A 522 9.76 21.97 -56.43
CA LEU A 522 9.92 20.82 -57.32
C LEU A 522 8.64 20.53 -58.12
N SER A 523 7.46 20.68 -57.52
CA SER A 523 6.17 20.50 -58.20
C SER A 523 5.89 21.59 -59.23
N ARG A 524 6.28 22.84 -58.94
CA ARG A 524 6.27 23.96 -59.90
C ARG A 524 7.25 23.72 -61.06
N LEU A 525 8.41 23.12 -60.80
CA LEU A 525 9.38 22.75 -61.84
C LEU A 525 8.92 21.56 -62.68
N ARG A 526 8.32 20.53 -62.07
CA ARG A 526 7.69 19.38 -62.77
C ARG A 526 6.59 19.86 -63.71
N SER A 527 5.62 20.62 -63.20
CA SER A 527 4.50 21.14 -63.99
C SER A 527 4.92 22.20 -65.03
N PHE A 528 6.01 22.94 -64.82
CA PHE A 528 6.60 23.81 -65.84
C PHE A 528 7.29 23.04 -66.97
N ARG A 529 7.98 21.93 -66.65
CA ARG A 529 8.56 21.02 -67.64
C ARG A 529 7.46 20.36 -68.47
N GLU A 530 6.46 19.78 -67.81
CA GLU A 530 5.27 19.16 -68.38
C GLU A 530 4.54 20.11 -69.35
N LYS A 531 4.18 21.32 -68.89
CA LYS A 531 3.54 22.36 -69.72
C LYS A 531 4.41 22.91 -70.86
N ARG A 532 5.68 22.53 -70.95
CA ARG A 532 6.58 22.86 -72.08
C ARG A 532 6.93 21.68 -72.98
N GLN A 533 6.45 20.47 -72.72
CA GLN A 533 6.67 19.29 -73.59
C GLN A 533 5.82 19.31 -74.89
N GLY A 534 5.50 20.49 -75.42
CA GLY A 534 4.68 20.68 -76.62
C GLY A 534 5.23 21.66 -77.67
N GLN A 535 6.37 22.34 -77.44
CA GLN A 535 6.86 23.32 -78.42
C GLN A 535 8.40 23.48 -78.44
N TYR A 536 9.08 22.53 -79.09
CA TYR A 536 10.46 22.71 -79.54
C TYR A 536 10.47 23.33 -80.94
N ILE A 537 10.66 24.65 -81.03
CA ILE A 537 11.08 25.31 -82.26
C ILE A 537 12.55 25.68 -82.13
N LEU A 538 13.41 24.94 -82.84
CA LEU A 538 14.81 25.31 -83.04
C LEU A 538 14.86 26.58 -83.91
N LYS A 539 15.23 27.72 -83.30
CA LYS A 539 15.72 28.90 -84.04
C LYS A 539 17.09 29.30 -83.55
N THR A 540 18.09 28.97 -84.37
CA THR A 540 19.33 29.73 -84.48
C THR A 540 19.03 31.16 -84.96
N PRO A 541 19.80 32.14 -84.48
CA PRO A 541 20.27 33.20 -85.37
C PRO A 541 21.79 33.35 -85.30
N GLN A 542 22.40 33.69 -86.44
CA GLN A 542 23.82 34.05 -86.51
C GLN A 542 24.04 35.55 -86.23
N SER A 543 25.14 35.85 -85.54
CA SER A 543 26.08 36.95 -85.77
C SER A 543 25.60 38.25 -86.46
N ARG A 544 25.62 39.37 -85.70
CA ARG A 544 26.43 40.56 -86.05
C ARG A 544 26.77 41.39 -84.79
N LYS A 545 27.70 42.36 -84.92
CA LYS A 545 28.42 43.09 -83.85
C LYS A 545 28.34 44.63 -84.06
N PRO A 546 28.81 45.50 -83.12
CA PRO A 546 28.83 45.42 -81.65
C PRO A 546 27.90 46.55 -81.08
N PRO A 547 28.28 47.73 -80.50
CA PRO A 547 29.55 48.33 -80.04
C PRO A 547 29.63 48.57 -78.49
N SER A 548 30.67 49.30 -78.07
CA SER A 548 30.89 50.10 -76.83
C SER A 548 30.38 49.66 -75.43
N GLU A 549 31.36 49.28 -74.59
CA GLU A 549 31.64 49.77 -73.21
C GLU A 549 30.48 49.77 -72.17
N VAL A 550 30.54 49.04 -71.05
CA VAL A 550 31.42 49.29 -69.89
C VAL A 550 31.51 48.05 -68.94
N SER A 551 32.68 47.85 -68.32
CA SER A 551 33.01 47.11 -67.06
C SER A 551 32.14 45.93 -66.54
N CYS A 552 32.74 44.72 -66.46
CA CYS A 552 32.82 43.88 -65.24
C CYS A 552 33.49 42.49 -65.52
N PRO A 553 34.44 41.99 -64.70
CA PRO A 553 35.11 40.70 -64.97
C PRO A 553 34.47 39.45 -64.29
N SER A 554 33.98 38.55 -65.15
CA SER A 554 34.07 37.07 -65.08
C SER A 554 33.72 36.27 -63.80
N GLN A 555 32.66 35.44 -63.92
CA GLN A 555 32.61 34.02 -63.47
C GLN A 555 33.00 33.12 -64.70
N PRO A 556 32.69 31.79 -64.82
CA PRO A 556 32.27 30.75 -63.86
C PRO A 556 32.92 29.32 -64.02
N LEU A 557 32.71 28.46 -63.00
CA LEU A 557 32.39 26.99 -63.01
C LEU A 557 32.94 25.99 -64.06
N SER A 558 33.48 24.86 -63.57
CA SER A 558 33.22 23.45 -64.02
C SER A 558 33.79 22.44 -62.98
N ILE A 559 33.02 21.51 -62.38
CA ILE A 559 32.47 20.21 -62.81
C ILE A 559 33.44 19.01 -62.62
N ILE A 560 32.89 17.87 -62.19
CA ILE A 560 33.56 16.67 -61.65
C ILE A 560 34.11 15.74 -62.76
N SER A 561 35.23 15.05 -62.50
CA SER A 561 35.61 13.78 -63.15
C SER A 561 36.52 12.93 -62.24
N LEU A 562 36.76 11.67 -62.63
CA LEU A 562 37.20 10.58 -61.74
C LEU A 562 38.72 10.26 -61.79
N SER A 563 39.15 9.49 -60.77
CA SER A 563 40.39 8.72 -60.58
C SER A 563 41.06 8.15 -61.85
N PRO A 564 42.41 7.91 -61.92
CA PRO A 564 43.14 7.21 -60.83
C PRO A 564 44.65 7.52 -60.58
N SER A 565 45.15 6.97 -59.45
CA SER A 565 46.51 6.42 -59.21
C SER A 565 47.78 7.22 -59.55
N ALA A 566 48.52 7.67 -58.52
CA ALA A 566 49.94 7.32 -58.28
C ALA A 566 50.52 8.01 -57.01
N SER A 567 51.52 7.37 -56.39
CA SER A 567 52.50 7.94 -55.45
C SER A 567 53.84 8.18 -56.21
N PRO A 568 54.96 8.69 -55.63
CA PRO A 568 55.25 8.92 -54.20
C PRO A 568 56.05 10.21 -53.85
N ASP A 569 56.44 10.28 -52.56
CA ASP A 569 57.65 10.89 -51.97
C ASP A 569 57.84 12.41 -51.73
N GLU A 570 58.64 12.64 -50.68
CA GLU A 570 59.18 13.86 -50.05
C GLU A 570 60.51 14.31 -50.75
N PRO A 571 61.37 15.27 -50.27
CA PRO A 571 61.42 15.98 -48.98
C PRO A 571 61.68 17.51 -49.03
N SER A 572 61.91 18.04 -47.83
CA SER A 572 62.09 19.43 -47.36
C SER A 572 63.36 20.26 -47.74
N SER A 573 63.20 21.60 -47.62
CA SER A 573 64.09 22.55 -46.88
C SER A 573 65.32 23.26 -47.51
N ILE A 574 65.80 24.29 -46.77
CA ILE A 574 67.01 25.17 -46.88
C ILE A 574 66.79 26.46 -47.73
N ARG A 575 66.63 27.69 -47.17
CA ARG A 575 67.57 28.67 -46.50
C ARG A 575 68.62 29.33 -47.44
N PRO A 576 69.16 30.56 -47.17
CA PRO A 576 68.95 31.51 -46.05
C PRO A 576 68.73 33.01 -46.47
N ALA A 577 68.77 33.96 -45.51
CA ALA A 577 68.72 35.43 -45.70
C ALA A 577 70.08 36.11 -45.33
N PRO A 578 70.31 37.43 -45.57
CA PRO A 578 70.35 38.36 -44.40
C PRO A 578 70.13 39.91 -44.59
N ARG A 579 69.41 40.51 -43.61
CA ARG A 579 69.72 41.77 -42.84
C ARG A 579 69.89 43.17 -43.50
N ARG A 580 69.04 44.12 -43.08
CA ARG A 580 69.31 45.40 -42.31
C ARG A 580 67.96 46.12 -42.05
N SER A 581 67.72 46.91 -40.98
CA SER A 581 68.41 47.12 -39.67
C SER A 581 67.51 47.89 -38.66
N LYS A 582 67.93 47.93 -37.38
CA LYS A 582 67.37 48.67 -36.21
C LYS A 582 66.22 47.99 -35.40
N THR A 583 65.40 48.77 -34.69
CA THR A 583 65.07 48.63 -33.24
C THR A 583 63.82 49.48 -32.87
N PRO A 584 63.12 49.31 -31.70
CA PRO A 584 63.60 48.79 -30.41
C PRO A 584 62.75 47.69 -29.71
N GLN A 585 63.09 47.41 -28.44
CA GLN A 585 62.60 46.32 -27.57
C GLN A 585 61.11 46.49 -27.15
N LYS A 586 60.30 45.46 -26.81
CA LYS A 586 60.48 44.07 -26.29
C LYS A 586 60.52 43.93 -24.75
N GLN A 587 59.38 43.54 -24.14
CA GLN A 587 59.26 42.42 -23.18
C GLN A 587 57.79 42.02 -22.88
N GLN A 588 57.59 40.87 -22.23
CA GLN A 588 56.28 40.24 -21.99
C GLN A 588 55.64 40.66 -20.65
N PRO A 589 54.29 40.70 -20.55
CA PRO A 589 53.58 40.51 -19.28
C PRO A 589 53.65 39.04 -18.83
N LYS A 590 53.64 38.80 -17.52
CA LYS A 590 53.53 37.47 -16.90
C LYS A 590 52.06 37.14 -16.62
N ASP A 591 51.78 35.90 -16.21
CA ASP A 591 50.49 35.53 -15.60
C ASP A 591 50.12 36.49 -14.45
N ILE A 592 48.84 36.86 -14.40
CA ILE A 592 48.24 37.65 -13.32
C ILE A 592 47.08 36.83 -12.74
N PRO A 593 47.04 36.55 -11.43
CA PRO A 593 46.11 35.59 -10.86
C PRO A 593 44.71 36.19 -10.62
N VAL A 594 43.66 35.42 -10.92
CA VAL A 594 42.29 35.76 -10.51
C VAL A 594 42.13 35.40 -9.02
N GLN A 595 41.98 36.43 -8.19
CA GLN A 595 41.77 36.27 -6.76
C GLN A 595 40.35 35.75 -6.47
N ILE A 596 40.27 34.63 -5.74
CA ILE A 596 39.03 34.22 -5.05
C ILE A 596 38.97 34.98 -3.72
N PHE A 597 37.87 35.68 -3.44
CA PHE A 597 37.69 36.41 -2.19
C PHE A 597 37.41 35.45 -1.02
N SER A 598 38.43 35.22 -0.20
CA SER A 598 38.30 34.65 1.14
C SER A 598 38.18 35.77 2.19
N ALA A 599 37.29 35.61 3.16
CA ALA A 599 37.14 36.55 4.28
C ALA A 599 38.29 36.38 5.33
N PRO A 600 38.68 37.45 6.05
CA PRO A 600 39.86 37.43 6.93
C PRO A 600 39.58 36.92 8.36
N PRO A 601 40.56 36.25 9.01
CA PRO A 601 40.56 35.94 10.45
C PRO A 601 41.24 37.08 11.26
N PRO A 602 40.88 37.24 12.55
CA PRO A 602 41.87 37.00 13.63
C PRO A 602 41.23 36.52 14.97
N PRO A 603 42.02 36.21 16.03
CA PRO A 603 43.43 35.87 16.12
C PRO A 603 43.68 34.47 16.77
N THR A 604 44.97 34.15 16.95
CA THR A 604 45.55 32.92 17.53
C THR A 604 45.02 32.44 18.90
N LEU A 605 44.90 31.12 19.07
CA LEU A 605 45.43 30.39 20.24
C LEU A 605 45.54 28.86 20.01
N THR A 606 46.69 28.28 20.39
CA THR A 606 46.97 26.83 20.63
C THR A 606 46.88 25.77 19.51
N CYS A 607 47.73 24.75 19.67
CA CYS A 607 48.07 23.67 18.72
C CYS A 607 47.00 22.55 18.62
N PRO A 608 46.80 21.91 17.45
CA PRO A 608 45.94 20.74 17.31
C PRO A 608 46.62 19.42 17.72
N THR A 609 46.12 18.75 18.75
CA THR A 609 46.42 17.35 19.06
C THR A 609 45.72 16.41 18.07
N ALA A 610 46.28 15.22 17.83
CA ALA A 610 45.65 14.17 17.01
C ALA A 610 44.25 13.76 17.54
N PRO A 611 43.33 13.33 16.65
CA PRO A 611 41.98 12.91 17.06
C PRO A 611 42.03 11.66 17.97
N PRO A 612 41.18 11.58 19.01
CA PRO A 612 41.11 10.42 19.89
C PRO A 612 40.55 9.19 19.16
N PRO A 613 40.94 7.96 19.57
CA PRO A 613 40.40 6.73 19.00
C PRO A 613 38.89 6.58 19.31
N PRO A 614 38.15 5.79 18.49
CA PRO A 614 36.74 5.53 18.74
C PRO A 614 36.51 4.82 20.08
N PRO A 615 35.37 5.07 20.77
CA PRO A 615 35.07 4.44 22.05
C PRO A 615 34.87 2.92 21.89
N PRO A 616 35.19 2.12 22.92
CA PRO A 616 34.97 0.68 22.91
C PRO A 616 33.47 0.33 22.79
N PRO A 617 33.12 -0.84 22.25
CA PRO A 617 31.74 -1.30 22.19
C PRO A 617 31.14 -1.45 23.60
N PRO A 618 29.82 -1.22 23.77
CA PRO A 618 29.17 -1.37 25.06
C PRO A 618 29.21 -2.83 25.54
N PRO A 619 29.28 -3.07 26.86
CA PRO A 619 29.23 -4.43 27.40
C PRO A 619 27.90 -5.12 27.05
N PRO A 620 27.89 -6.46 26.91
CA PRO A 620 26.65 -7.20 26.68
C PRO A 620 25.66 -6.98 27.84
N PRO A 621 24.34 -7.00 27.57
CA PRO A 621 23.34 -6.88 28.62
C PRO A 621 23.45 -8.07 29.59
N PRO A 622 23.17 -7.88 30.89
CA PRO A 622 23.13 -8.98 31.84
C PRO A 622 22.06 -10.01 31.44
N PRO A 623 22.25 -11.30 31.76
CA PRO A 623 21.24 -12.33 31.51
C PRO A 623 19.94 -11.97 32.23
N LEU A 624 18.81 -12.30 31.59
CA LEU A 624 17.50 -12.18 32.23
C LEU A 624 17.43 -13.15 33.43
N PRO A 625 16.79 -12.77 34.55
CA PRO A 625 16.51 -13.71 35.62
C PRO A 625 15.62 -14.84 35.09
N PRO A 626 15.74 -16.07 35.62
CA PRO A 626 14.84 -17.17 35.25
C PRO A 626 13.38 -16.80 35.58
N PRO A 627 12.40 -17.31 34.82
CA PRO A 627 10.99 -17.11 35.15
C PRO A 627 10.68 -17.69 36.53
N PRO A 628 9.76 -17.09 37.30
CA PRO A 628 9.30 -17.69 38.55
C PRO A 628 8.65 -19.05 38.26
N PRO A 629 8.76 -20.04 39.17
CA PRO A 629 8.10 -21.33 39.00
C PRO A 629 6.58 -21.13 38.93
N ALA A 630 5.91 -21.96 38.13
CA ALA A 630 4.47 -21.90 37.96
C ALA A 630 3.75 -22.10 39.31
N MET A 631 2.78 -21.23 39.62
CA MET A 631 1.95 -21.40 40.81
C MET A 631 1.11 -22.67 40.68
N PRO A 632 1.05 -23.55 41.69
CA PRO A 632 0.10 -24.65 41.70
C PRO A 632 -1.34 -24.12 41.77
N PRO A 633 -2.34 -24.87 41.26
CA PRO A 633 -3.74 -24.47 41.34
C PRO A 633 -4.22 -24.35 42.80
N PRO A 634 -5.20 -23.47 43.09
CA PRO A 634 -5.65 -23.22 44.46
C PRO A 634 -6.38 -24.43 45.06
N PRO A 635 -6.05 -24.87 46.29
CA PRO A 635 -6.74 -25.97 46.95
C PRO A 635 -8.14 -25.56 47.46
N VAL A 636 -9.05 -26.54 47.50
CA VAL A 636 -10.42 -26.38 48.03
C VAL A 636 -10.39 -26.23 49.56
N ARG A 637 -11.30 -25.42 50.10
CA ARG A 637 -11.41 -25.14 51.55
C ARG A 637 -11.72 -26.39 52.39
N ALA A 638 -10.85 -26.67 53.37
CA ALA A 638 -11.15 -27.40 54.60
C ALA A 638 -10.23 -26.87 55.73
N ALA A 639 -10.55 -27.14 57.00
CA ALA A 639 -9.85 -26.64 58.19
C ALA A 639 -10.11 -27.54 59.42
N PRO A 640 -9.34 -27.46 60.54
CA PRO A 640 -8.07 -26.75 60.78
C PRO A 640 -6.96 -27.56 61.53
N SER A 641 -5.67 -27.27 61.24
CA SER A 641 -4.50 -27.37 62.17
C SER A 641 -4.07 -28.77 62.72
N PRO A 642 -2.95 -28.92 63.48
CA PRO A 642 -1.84 -27.99 63.79
C PRO A 642 -0.40 -28.52 63.54
N GLN A 643 0.61 -27.60 63.60
CA GLN A 643 2.07 -27.84 63.72
C GLN A 643 2.75 -28.61 62.55
N ASP A 644 4.07 -28.51 62.28
CA ASP A 644 5.21 -27.93 63.02
C ASP A 644 6.24 -27.22 62.06
N THR A 645 7.46 -26.91 62.53
CA THR A 645 8.41 -25.94 61.92
C THR A 645 9.72 -26.61 61.38
N PRO A 646 10.85 -25.94 60.99
CA PRO A 646 11.49 -26.21 59.68
C PRO A 646 12.94 -26.75 59.71
N MET A 647 13.51 -27.12 58.56
CA MET A 647 14.91 -26.81 58.17
C MET A 647 15.27 -27.16 56.69
N PRO A 648 16.36 -26.62 56.10
CA PRO A 648 16.73 -26.80 54.69
C PRO A 648 18.01 -27.64 54.44
N LEU A 649 18.06 -28.32 53.28
CA LEU A 649 19.22 -28.98 52.64
C LEU A 649 18.94 -29.07 51.12
N SER A 650 19.88 -29.19 50.18
CA SER A 650 21.34 -28.90 50.14
C SER A 650 21.74 -28.83 48.66
N GLU A 651 22.87 -28.19 48.34
CA GLU A 651 23.47 -28.25 47.00
C GLU A 651 23.92 -29.68 46.64
N LYS A 652 23.91 -30.01 45.34
CA LYS A 652 24.74 -31.09 44.79
C LYS A 652 25.17 -30.77 43.35
N GLU A 653 26.45 -30.47 43.20
CA GLU A 653 27.16 -30.31 41.93
C GLU A 653 27.98 -31.58 41.66
N GLU A 654 27.96 -32.09 40.42
CA GLU A 654 28.88 -33.14 39.96
C GLU A 654 29.32 -32.90 38.49
N PRO A 655 30.47 -33.44 38.03
CA PRO A 655 31.44 -32.66 37.25
C PRO A 655 31.56 -33.07 35.74
N PRO A 656 32.40 -32.38 34.92
CA PRO A 656 32.31 -32.40 33.46
C PRO A 656 33.30 -33.36 32.75
N PHE A 657 33.45 -33.21 31.42
CA PHE A 657 34.47 -33.71 30.44
C PHE A 657 33.85 -34.49 29.21
N PRO A 658 34.57 -34.77 28.08
CA PRO A 658 34.70 -33.78 26.99
C PRO A 658 34.75 -34.28 25.51
N ALA A 659 34.25 -33.49 24.54
CA ALA A 659 34.73 -33.41 23.14
C ALA A 659 34.15 -32.13 22.46
N LYS A 660 34.93 -31.20 21.88
CA LYS A 660 35.66 -31.25 20.59
C LYS A 660 34.73 -31.54 19.39
N ASN A 661 34.14 -30.52 18.75
CA ASN A 661 34.71 -29.57 17.76
C ASN A 661 34.70 -30.09 16.29
N THR A 662 33.74 -29.61 15.50
CA THR A 662 33.90 -29.31 14.07
C THR A 662 32.95 -28.18 13.65
N LEU A 663 33.27 -27.51 12.54
CA LEU A 663 32.50 -26.48 11.82
C LEU A 663 31.82 -25.37 12.64
N LYS A 664 32.58 -24.30 12.89
CA LYS A 664 32.05 -22.93 12.75
C LYS A 664 32.36 -22.41 11.35
N GLN A 665 31.33 -22.14 10.54
CA GLN A 665 31.21 -20.95 9.67
C GLN A 665 29.82 -20.94 9.02
N ASN A 666 29.41 -19.79 8.46
CA ASN A 666 28.15 -19.60 7.72
C ASN A 666 26.82 -19.68 8.50
N ILE A 667 26.79 -19.20 9.75
CA ILE A 667 25.54 -18.61 10.32
C ILE A 667 25.82 -17.15 10.67
N GLY A 668 25.63 -16.28 9.67
CA GLY A 668 25.73 -14.82 9.81
C GLY A 668 24.36 -14.17 9.98
N GLU A 669 24.19 -13.43 11.07
CA GLU A 669 23.26 -12.30 11.20
C GLU A 669 21.74 -12.50 10.95
N THR A 670 21.13 -13.58 11.43
CA THR A 670 19.66 -13.60 11.69
C THR A 670 19.33 -13.12 13.11
N LYS A 671 19.78 -11.92 13.48
CA LYS A 671 19.65 -11.36 14.85
C LYS A 671 18.91 -10.02 14.96
N VAL A 672 17.86 -9.84 14.15
CA VAL A 672 16.87 -8.75 14.31
C VAL A 672 15.45 -9.30 14.13
N TYR A 673 14.48 -8.70 14.81
CA TYR A 673 13.01 -8.88 14.65
C TYR A 673 12.31 -10.13 15.22
N SER A 674 12.87 -10.84 16.20
CA SER A 674 12.06 -11.64 17.14
C SER A 674 11.44 -10.75 18.24
N LYS A 675 10.55 -9.82 17.86
CA LYS A 675 9.85 -8.93 18.82
C LYS A 675 8.42 -8.53 18.44
N VAL A 676 7.64 -9.48 17.93
CA VAL A 676 6.18 -9.35 17.76
C VAL A 676 5.49 -10.58 18.38
N GLN A 677 5.41 -10.58 19.71
CA GLN A 677 4.63 -11.56 20.49
C GLN A 677 4.15 -10.88 21.78
N THR A 678 3.11 -10.05 21.66
CA THR A 678 2.36 -9.48 22.81
C THR A 678 0.99 -8.91 22.38
N PHE A 679 0.17 -9.74 21.74
CA PHE A 679 -1.29 -9.65 21.89
C PHE A 679 -1.67 -10.73 22.91
N GLY A 680 -2.40 -10.39 23.97
CA GLY A 680 -2.80 -11.35 25.02
C GLY A 680 -2.04 -11.25 26.36
N SER A 681 -1.53 -10.09 26.75
CA SER A 681 -1.14 -9.77 28.14
C SER A 681 -1.13 -8.26 28.34
N LEU A 682 -1.83 -7.74 29.36
CA LEU A 682 -2.19 -6.33 29.60
C LEU A 682 -3.42 -5.80 28.85
N HIS A 683 -4.54 -6.52 29.00
CA HIS A 683 -5.79 -5.88 29.41
C HIS A 683 -6.03 -6.24 30.89
#